data_AF-A0A1I4BHU1-F1
#
_entry.id   AF-A0A1I4BHU1-F1
#
_cell.length_a   1.000
_cell.length_b   1.000
_cell.length_c   1.000
_cell.angle_alpha   90.00
_cell.angle_beta   90.00
_cell.angle_gamma   90.00
#
_symmetry.space_group_name_H-M   'P 1'
#
loop_
_entity.id
_entity.type
_entity.pdbx_description
1 polymer ?
#
loop_
_entity_poly.entity_id
_entity_poly.type
_entity_poly.pdbx_seq_one_letter_code
_entity_poly.pdbx_strand_id
1 'polypeptide(L)'
;MFLRNVQIQNYRKFQQESFSLSNEITLLAGANNSGKTSLINLIGSILDDGKITFNISDIPVKLTKKWVDDIYDIFYSILDSEKVSAETVEELTKKIFDKESSNPSKELLIPPTVVRFIVEYNEDDDIRNFADFIMSLDPKNDYIYFEHVIEPTYKSYKEALTERFTKLKQRHRQIKITHNDSKSLKIKQFKDMILDIYQASLVSKCYYCDSDFSDNKYEIDTSRFRKLFNYKYINAGRTLDDQTNGNYRSLSKNMVDLAKHNEKFRSLLDELPDQIMDPIRDAQIVDKVRQASISGLSNAIEAIAKANGGNTASMVLDIDINEETIAPLLNQITSTKYDYQGHYLNEASQGLGYSNMIYILLQLESYKRKIDPLLVNIFVIEEPESHMHPQMQRIFGKYLQDYYNEKKIQGLISTHSAEMVRLTELKNLRVSRPVDHLESKIYDFSLFKRKIRGDITLDNFYDWFYEIGFPDIVFADRVILYEGDTERLFIRKLLTLDKFYELGQKYIAYVQVGGAYAHKYNEVIEFLKIKTLILTDLDYKKSATTKEDIIKSKTTNATLNQYFNKSKGIKTPTVEELYSWKENGENIFSEGLILVNFQGKEERFSRTLEEAMLAKHYDISAVTEKERSKWVEDRKHDQLRYTIPQSHKKSETDEIDDWELEDKNIIQETDIEVNNSTDVGVTTIEQKECIDNGEEPSEMITIREIVKHTGNSKTDFMYSVILNDMIIRMLPYYIEEGLEWLQQ
;
A
#
# COMPACT_ATOMS: atom_id res chain seq x y z
N MET A 1 -19.42 -19.53 -11.39
CA MET A 1 -18.61 -19.99 -10.24
C MET A 1 -17.54 -18.96 -9.94
N PHE A 2 -17.31 -18.65 -8.67
CA PHE A 2 -16.34 -17.64 -8.24
C PHE A 2 -15.52 -18.14 -7.05
N LEU A 3 -14.25 -17.75 -6.96
CA LEU A 3 -13.48 -17.96 -5.74
C LEU A 3 -13.95 -16.95 -4.69
N ARG A 4 -14.63 -17.38 -3.65
CA ARG A 4 -15.29 -16.48 -2.71
C ARG A 4 -14.40 -16.06 -1.55
N ASN A 5 -13.58 -16.96 -1.03
CA ASN A 5 -12.74 -16.67 0.12
C ASN A 5 -11.42 -17.43 0.03
N VAL A 6 -10.36 -16.78 0.49
CA VAL A 6 -9.04 -17.37 0.68
C VAL A 6 -8.64 -17.24 2.14
N GLN A 7 -8.26 -18.35 2.77
CA GLN A 7 -7.69 -18.36 4.12
C GLN A 7 -6.23 -18.79 4.06
N ILE A 8 -5.38 -18.16 4.86
CA ILE A 8 -3.93 -18.38 4.84
C ILE A 8 -3.45 -18.53 6.27
N GLN A 9 -2.64 -19.54 6.49
CA GLN A 9 -2.00 -19.81 7.77
C GLN A 9 -0.50 -20.02 7.58
N ASN A 10 0.29 -19.45 8.50
CA ASN A 10 1.72 -19.62 8.60
C ASN A 10 2.49 -19.32 7.30
N TYR A 11 2.29 -18.14 6.70
CA TYR A 11 3.02 -17.72 5.49
C TYR A 11 3.62 -16.32 5.63
N ARG A 12 4.95 -16.23 5.59
CA ARG A 12 5.73 -14.99 5.73
C ARG A 12 5.26 -14.14 6.93
N LYS A 13 4.58 -13.02 6.67
CA LYS A 13 4.05 -12.11 7.70
C LYS A 13 2.62 -12.44 8.15
N PHE A 14 1.97 -13.39 7.52
CA PHE A 14 0.58 -13.76 7.81
C PHE A 14 0.56 -15.01 8.69
N GLN A 15 0.10 -14.86 9.94
CA GLN A 15 -0.05 -16.00 10.85
C GLN A 15 -1.36 -16.74 10.57
N GLN A 16 -2.48 -16.02 10.54
CA GLN A 16 -3.80 -16.56 10.24
C GLN A 16 -4.70 -15.44 9.71
N GLU A 17 -4.89 -15.40 8.39
CA GLU A 17 -5.71 -14.37 7.74
C GLU A 17 -6.78 -15.01 6.86
N SER A 18 -7.92 -14.33 6.72
CA SER A 18 -8.97 -14.70 5.77
C SER A 18 -9.54 -13.43 5.16
N PHE A 19 -9.74 -13.45 3.85
CA PHE A 19 -10.39 -12.36 3.14
C PHE A 19 -11.27 -12.93 2.03
N SER A 20 -12.37 -12.22 1.79
CA SER A 20 -13.26 -12.52 0.67
C SER A 20 -12.75 -11.87 -0.61
N LEU A 21 -13.14 -12.45 -1.74
CA LEU A 21 -13.05 -11.83 -3.06
C LEU A 21 -14.46 -11.44 -3.51
N SER A 22 -14.54 -10.30 -4.20
CA SER A 22 -15.75 -9.89 -4.91
C SER A 22 -15.96 -10.73 -6.16
N ASN A 23 -17.19 -10.76 -6.67
CA ASN A 23 -17.52 -11.40 -7.96
C ASN A 23 -16.99 -10.57 -9.15
N GLU A 24 -16.67 -9.31 -8.90
CA GLU A 24 -16.08 -8.35 -9.84
C GLU A 24 -14.59 -8.14 -9.51
N ILE A 25 -14.13 -6.89 -9.38
CA ILE A 25 -12.78 -6.55 -8.94
C ILE A 25 -12.70 -6.49 -7.42
N THR A 26 -11.69 -7.16 -6.87
CA THR A 26 -11.18 -6.95 -5.52
C THR A 26 -9.92 -6.12 -5.56
N LEU A 27 -9.88 -5.02 -4.82
CA LEU A 27 -8.68 -4.21 -4.68
C LEU A 27 -7.98 -4.52 -3.36
N LEU A 28 -6.73 -4.98 -3.44
CA LEU A 28 -5.83 -5.22 -2.33
C LEU A 28 -4.90 -4.01 -2.15
N ALA A 29 -5.26 -3.11 -1.24
CA ALA A 29 -4.49 -1.91 -0.94
C ALA A 29 -3.60 -2.11 0.30
N GLY A 30 -2.55 -1.31 0.42
CA GLY A 30 -1.71 -1.26 1.61
C GLY A 30 -0.34 -0.65 1.34
N ALA A 31 0.37 -0.28 2.39
CA ALA A 31 1.71 0.30 2.27
C ALA A 31 2.74 -0.68 1.69
N ASN A 32 3.95 -0.18 1.38
CA ASN A 32 5.06 -1.03 1.02
C ASN A 32 5.38 -2.01 2.16
N ASN A 33 5.81 -3.22 1.79
CA ASN A 33 6.16 -4.28 2.75
C ASN A 33 4.98 -4.78 3.63
N SER A 34 3.73 -4.47 3.29
CA SER A 34 2.54 -4.98 3.99
C SER A 34 2.12 -6.40 3.61
N GLY A 35 2.86 -7.05 2.70
CA GLY A 35 2.63 -8.45 2.31
C GLY A 35 1.76 -8.66 1.05
N LYS A 36 1.35 -7.62 0.33
CA LYS A 36 0.49 -7.72 -0.88
C LYS A 36 1.09 -8.63 -1.97
N THR A 37 2.31 -8.34 -2.41
CA THR A 37 3.05 -9.13 -3.41
C THR A 37 3.24 -10.57 -2.94
N SER A 38 3.58 -10.77 -1.67
CA SER A 38 3.71 -12.09 -1.06
C SER A 38 2.40 -12.88 -1.18
N LEU A 39 1.27 -12.25 -0.85
CA LEU A 39 -0.05 -12.85 -0.93
C LEU A 39 -0.41 -13.27 -2.36
N ILE A 40 -0.23 -12.37 -3.32
CA ILE A 40 -0.51 -12.65 -4.73
C ILE A 40 0.39 -13.77 -5.26
N ASN A 41 1.69 -13.73 -4.95
CA ASN A 41 2.64 -14.77 -5.36
C ASN A 41 2.29 -16.14 -4.76
N LEU A 42 1.81 -16.20 -3.51
CA LEU A 42 1.35 -17.45 -2.90
C LEU A 42 0.18 -18.04 -3.69
N ILE A 43 -0.86 -17.23 -3.91
CA ILE A 43 -2.06 -17.64 -4.66
C ILE A 43 -1.65 -18.09 -6.07
N GLY A 44 -0.82 -17.30 -6.75
CA GLY A 44 -0.33 -17.62 -8.09
C GLY A 44 0.50 -18.90 -8.13
N SER A 45 1.40 -19.13 -7.16
CA SER A 45 2.20 -20.36 -7.12
C SER A 45 1.35 -21.63 -7.01
N ILE A 46 0.21 -21.53 -6.31
CA ILE A 46 -0.69 -22.65 -6.09
C ILE A 46 -1.60 -22.88 -7.30
N LEU A 47 -2.17 -21.81 -7.86
CA LEU A 47 -3.15 -21.86 -8.95
C LEU A 47 -2.55 -21.93 -10.37
N ASP A 48 -1.33 -21.44 -10.57
CA ASP A 48 -0.66 -21.43 -11.88
C ASP A 48 0.10 -22.74 -12.17
N ASP A 49 0.34 -23.04 -13.44
CA ASP A 49 0.93 -24.31 -13.91
C ASP A 49 2.44 -24.47 -13.63
N GLY A 50 3.05 -23.55 -12.88
CA GLY A 50 4.47 -23.56 -12.51
C GLY A 50 4.82 -24.51 -11.35
N LYS A 51 6.10 -24.85 -11.17
CA LYS A 51 6.56 -25.53 -9.95
C LYS A 51 6.46 -24.59 -8.75
N ILE A 52 5.82 -25.02 -7.66
CA ILE A 52 5.81 -24.29 -6.39
C ILE A 52 7.24 -24.33 -5.83
N THR A 53 7.93 -23.20 -5.85
CA THR A 53 9.21 -23.03 -5.14
C THR A 53 8.93 -22.40 -3.79
N PHE A 54 8.82 -23.23 -2.75
CA PHE A 54 8.63 -22.77 -1.38
C PHE A 54 9.97 -22.78 -0.64
N ASN A 55 10.33 -21.67 -0.02
CA ASN A 55 11.60 -21.49 0.68
C ASN A 55 11.38 -21.36 2.19
N ILE A 56 12.46 -21.50 2.96
CA ILE A 56 12.40 -21.27 4.40
C ILE A 56 11.99 -19.82 4.73
N SER A 57 12.33 -18.86 3.85
CA SER A 57 11.92 -17.46 3.96
C SER A 57 10.41 -17.24 3.76
N ASP A 58 9.69 -18.25 3.25
CA ASP A 58 8.24 -18.23 3.11
C ASP A 58 7.51 -18.65 4.40
N ILE A 59 8.22 -19.20 5.38
CA ILE A 59 7.69 -19.52 6.71
C ILE A 59 7.87 -18.32 7.66
N PRO A 60 6.92 -18.03 8.56
CA PRO A 60 7.08 -16.97 9.55
C PRO A 60 8.37 -17.09 10.37
N VAL A 61 9.13 -16.00 10.41
CA VAL A 61 10.45 -15.94 11.07
C VAL A 61 10.38 -16.31 12.55
N LYS A 62 9.29 -15.95 13.24
CA LYS A 62 9.05 -16.30 14.64
C LYS A 62 8.99 -17.82 14.83
N LEU A 63 8.37 -18.55 13.89
CA LEU A 63 8.22 -20.00 13.94
C LEU A 63 9.55 -20.71 13.62
N THR A 64 10.24 -20.30 12.56
CA THR A 64 11.52 -20.93 12.16
C THR A 64 12.60 -20.75 13.22
N LYS A 65 12.68 -19.55 13.83
CA LYS A 65 13.64 -19.28 14.90
C LYS A 65 13.36 -20.14 16.14
N LYS A 66 12.10 -20.17 16.61
CA LYS A 66 11.71 -20.99 17.76
C LYS A 66 12.03 -22.47 17.51
N TRP A 67 11.62 -22.98 16.35
CA TRP A 67 11.81 -24.38 15.99
C TRP A 67 13.29 -24.77 15.91
N VAL A 68 14.14 -23.98 15.23
CA VAL A 68 15.55 -24.35 15.10
C VAL A 68 16.31 -24.27 16.43
N ASP A 69 15.89 -23.38 17.33
CA ASP A 69 16.42 -23.30 18.69
C ASP A 69 16.06 -24.56 19.49
N ASP A 70 14.81 -25.02 19.41
CA ASP A 70 14.33 -26.24 20.10
C ASP A 70 14.94 -27.54 19.54
N ILE A 71 15.09 -27.62 18.21
CA ILE A 71 15.61 -28.80 17.51
C ILE A 71 17.13 -28.90 17.55
N TYR A 72 17.84 -27.77 17.69
CA TYR A 72 19.30 -27.74 17.74
C TYR A 72 19.87 -28.68 18.82
N ASP A 73 19.30 -28.68 20.03
CA ASP A 73 19.78 -29.52 21.13
C ASP A 73 19.53 -31.02 20.86
N ILE A 74 18.44 -31.34 20.17
CA ILE A 74 18.12 -32.70 19.75
C ILE A 74 19.15 -33.19 18.72
N PHE A 75 19.44 -32.38 17.70
CA PHE A 75 20.49 -32.70 16.73
C PHE A 75 21.85 -32.81 17.40
N TYR A 76 22.21 -31.87 18.26
CA TYR A 76 23.51 -31.83 18.91
C TYR A 76 23.77 -33.06 19.78
N SER A 77 22.77 -33.50 20.56
CA SER A 77 22.86 -34.68 21.44
C SER A 77 22.92 -36.00 20.66
N ILE A 78 22.10 -36.16 19.63
CA ILE A 78 22.06 -37.41 18.85
C ILE A 78 23.33 -37.58 17.99
N LEU A 79 23.86 -36.49 17.43
CA LEU A 79 25.11 -36.50 16.67
C LEU A 79 26.36 -36.70 17.54
N ASP A 80 26.22 -36.55 18.86
CA ASP A 80 27.28 -36.88 19.82
C ASP A 80 27.47 -38.40 19.98
N SER A 81 26.45 -39.18 19.66
CA SER A 81 26.54 -40.64 19.71
C SER A 81 27.44 -41.21 18.60
N GLU A 82 28.26 -42.22 18.91
CA GLU A 82 29.15 -42.89 17.94
C GLU A 82 28.40 -43.84 16.96
N LYS A 83 27.08 -43.66 16.79
CA LYS A 83 26.24 -44.52 15.95
C LYS A 83 26.58 -44.41 14.45
N VAL A 84 26.19 -45.43 13.70
CA VAL A 84 26.31 -45.50 12.24
C VAL A 84 25.41 -44.44 11.60
N SER A 85 25.86 -43.82 10.49
CA SER A 85 25.14 -42.71 9.84
C SER A 85 23.68 -43.01 9.52
N ALA A 86 23.37 -44.20 9.01
CA ALA A 86 22.01 -44.59 8.66
C ALA A 86 21.10 -44.72 9.88
N GLU A 87 21.61 -45.24 11.00
CA GLU A 87 20.88 -45.38 12.26
C GLU A 87 20.59 -44.01 12.89
N THR A 88 21.55 -43.10 12.84
CA THR A 88 21.39 -41.72 13.33
C THR A 88 20.33 -40.95 12.54
N VAL A 89 20.31 -41.10 11.21
CA VAL A 89 19.30 -40.47 10.35
C VAL A 89 17.90 -41.00 10.67
N GLU A 90 17.76 -42.31 10.85
CA GLU A 90 16.47 -42.92 11.22
C GLU A 90 16.00 -42.46 12.60
N GLU A 91 16.90 -42.41 13.59
CA GLU A 91 16.60 -41.94 14.94
C GLU A 91 16.17 -40.47 14.96
N LEU A 92 16.88 -39.59 14.22
CA LEU A 92 16.52 -38.19 14.07
C LEU A 92 15.16 -38.01 13.38
N THR A 93 14.92 -38.75 12.29
CA THR A 93 13.66 -38.67 11.55
C THR A 93 12.50 -39.13 12.42
N LYS A 94 12.63 -40.28 13.10
CA LYS A 94 11.60 -40.78 14.01
C LYS A 94 11.31 -39.78 15.12
N LYS A 95 12.33 -39.24 15.77
CA LYS A 95 12.14 -38.31 16.89
C LYS A 95 11.45 -37.01 16.50
N ILE A 96 11.64 -36.53 15.27
CA ILE A 96 10.98 -35.33 14.75
C ILE A 96 9.52 -35.59 14.38
N PHE A 97 9.22 -36.79 13.86
CA PHE A 97 7.87 -37.20 13.44
C PHE A 97 7.11 -38.00 14.50
N ASP A 98 7.66 -38.15 15.71
CA ASP A 98 7.07 -38.95 16.77
C ASP A 98 5.80 -38.27 17.32
N LYS A 99 4.64 -38.83 17.00
CA LYS A 99 3.33 -38.36 17.45
C LYS A 99 2.93 -38.91 18.83
N GLU A 100 3.71 -39.81 19.44
CA GLU A 100 3.35 -40.49 20.69
C GLU A 100 3.87 -39.82 21.98
N SER A 101 4.52 -38.66 21.88
CA SER A 101 4.91 -37.94 23.10
C SER A 101 3.64 -37.44 23.82
N SER A 102 3.44 -37.88 25.05
CA SER A 102 2.25 -37.65 25.91
C SER A 102 2.01 -36.17 26.30
N ASN A 103 2.63 -35.22 25.60
CA ASN A 103 2.50 -33.78 25.79
C ASN A 103 2.08 -33.13 24.44
N PRO A 104 0.82 -32.70 24.30
CA PRO A 104 0.33 -31.94 23.13
C PRO A 104 1.07 -30.61 22.88
N SER A 105 1.95 -30.22 23.80
CA SER A 105 2.69 -28.95 23.83
C SER A 105 4.08 -29.02 23.18
N LYS A 106 4.51 -30.17 22.65
CA LYS A 106 5.80 -30.35 21.95
C LYS A 106 5.65 -31.05 20.59
N GLU A 107 4.85 -30.47 19.70
CA GLU A 107 5.02 -30.79 18.27
C GLU A 107 6.42 -30.31 17.82
N LEU A 108 7.25 -31.24 17.37
CA LEU A 108 8.63 -30.98 16.93
C LEU A 108 8.72 -30.60 15.44
N LEU A 109 7.59 -30.45 14.77
CA LEU A 109 7.50 -29.92 13.42
C LEU A 109 7.05 -28.46 13.47
N ILE A 110 7.49 -27.67 12.49
CA ILE A 110 6.92 -26.34 12.28
C ILE A 110 5.45 -26.52 11.87
N PRO A 111 4.51 -25.75 12.45
CA PRO A 111 3.13 -25.73 11.98
C PRO A 111 3.07 -25.49 10.47
N PRO A 112 2.27 -26.27 9.73
CA PRO A 112 2.31 -26.24 8.27
C PRO A 112 1.79 -24.91 7.73
N THR A 113 2.27 -24.54 6.54
CA THR A 113 1.65 -23.46 5.77
C THR A 113 0.41 -24.00 5.09
N VAL A 114 -0.75 -23.40 5.38
CA VAL A 114 -2.05 -23.86 4.86
C VAL A 114 -2.72 -22.73 4.10
N VAL A 115 -3.21 -23.03 2.90
CA VAL A 115 -4.02 -22.12 2.09
C VAL A 115 -5.33 -22.79 1.75
N ARG A 116 -6.45 -22.18 2.11
CA ARG A 116 -7.78 -22.70 1.84
C ARG A 116 -8.47 -21.86 0.79
N PHE A 117 -9.04 -22.51 -0.22
CA PHE A 117 -9.82 -21.88 -1.27
C PHE A 117 -11.28 -22.31 -1.11
N ILE A 118 -12.17 -21.34 -1.02
CA ILE A 118 -13.61 -21.55 -0.91
C ILE A 118 -14.23 -21.04 -2.20
N VAL A 119 -14.75 -21.95 -3.02
CA VAL A 119 -15.39 -21.65 -4.30
C VAL A 119 -16.91 -21.63 -4.10
N GLU A 120 -17.57 -20.58 -4.55
CA GLU A 120 -19.03 -20.41 -4.53
C GLU A 120 -19.58 -20.72 -5.95
N TYR A 121 -20.66 -21.49 -6.03
CA TYR A 121 -21.35 -21.83 -7.26
C TYR A 121 -22.86 -21.61 -7.11
N ASN A 122 -23.56 -21.28 -8.20
CA ASN A 122 -25.01 -21.05 -8.18
C ASN A 122 -25.75 -22.07 -9.06
N GLU A 123 -27.09 -22.07 -9.01
CA GLU A 123 -27.93 -22.96 -9.86
C GLU A 123 -27.70 -22.78 -11.36
N ASP A 124 -27.30 -21.60 -11.80
CA ASP A 124 -27.01 -21.30 -13.22
C ASP A 124 -25.61 -21.77 -13.66
N ASP A 125 -24.76 -22.23 -12.74
CA ASP A 125 -23.38 -22.61 -13.03
C ASP A 125 -23.25 -24.06 -13.51
N ASP A 126 -22.37 -24.28 -14.48
CA ASP A 126 -22.02 -25.62 -14.94
C ASP A 126 -20.84 -26.19 -14.13
N ILE A 127 -21.17 -27.01 -13.13
CA ILE A 127 -20.23 -27.55 -12.15
C ILE A 127 -19.64 -28.91 -12.54
N ARG A 128 -19.71 -29.35 -13.80
CA ARG A 128 -19.27 -30.70 -14.20
C ARG A 128 -17.81 -31.03 -13.84
N ASN A 129 -16.92 -30.04 -13.87
CA ASN A 129 -15.52 -30.21 -13.45
C ASN A 129 -15.34 -30.27 -11.92
N PHE A 130 -16.33 -29.78 -11.17
CA PHE A 130 -16.29 -29.62 -9.71
C PHE A 130 -17.15 -30.64 -8.95
N ALA A 131 -18.07 -31.33 -9.64
CA ALA A 131 -19.05 -32.23 -9.05
C ALA A 131 -18.44 -33.32 -8.14
N ASP A 132 -17.26 -33.84 -8.49
CA ASP A 132 -16.54 -34.86 -7.71
C ASP A 132 -16.04 -34.35 -6.34
N PHE A 133 -16.01 -33.03 -6.12
CA PHE A 133 -15.45 -32.40 -4.92
C PHE A 133 -16.50 -31.83 -3.97
N ILE A 134 -17.79 -31.97 -4.31
CA ILE A 134 -18.88 -31.52 -3.45
C ILE A 134 -19.01 -32.49 -2.28
N MET A 135 -18.80 -31.98 -1.06
CA MET A 135 -18.85 -32.77 0.17
C MET A 135 -20.11 -32.55 1.00
N SER A 136 -20.92 -31.55 0.66
CA SER A 136 -22.17 -31.27 1.34
C SER A 136 -23.36 -31.74 0.54
N LEU A 137 -24.31 -32.39 1.22
CA LEU A 137 -25.62 -32.75 0.67
C LEU A 137 -26.70 -31.71 1.03
N ASP A 138 -26.34 -30.64 1.74
CA ASP A 138 -27.27 -29.56 2.08
C ASP A 138 -27.53 -28.71 0.82
N PRO A 139 -28.79 -28.64 0.32
CA PRO A 139 -29.12 -27.81 -0.84
C PRO A 139 -28.90 -26.31 -0.65
N LYS A 140 -28.61 -25.86 0.58
CA LYS A 140 -28.25 -24.47 0.89
C LYS A 140 -26.73 -24.24 0.89
N ASN A 141 -25.93 -25.28 0.71
CA ASN A 141 -24.48 -25.19 0.72
C ASN A 141 -23.93 -25.12 -0.71
N ASP A 142 -23.80 -23.88 -1.16
CA ASP A 142 -23.34 -23.50 -2.49
C ASP A 142 -21.81 -23.36 -2.56
N TYR A 143 -21.07 -24.09 -1.70
CA TYR A 143 -19.63 -23.96 -1.56
C TYR A 143 -18.85 -25.27 -1.72
N ILE A 144 -17.65 -25.14 -2.27
CA ILE A 144 -16.65 -26.20 -2.41
C ILE A 144 -15.37 -25.76 -1.72
N TYR A 145 -14.78 -26.65 -0.92
CA TYR A 145 -13.67 -26.33 -0.05
C TYR A 145 -12.42 -27.13 -0.44
N PHE A 146 -11.37 -26.39 -0.77
CA PHE A 146 -10.04 -26.95 -1.03
C PHE A 146 -9.05 -26.47 0.02
N GLU A 147 -8.15 -27.35 0.43
CA GLU A 147 -7.07 -27.05 1.36
C GLU A 147 -5.74 -27.48 0.75
N HIS A 148 -4.82 -26.53 0.64
CA HIS A 148 -3.48 -26.75 0.16
C HIS A 148 -2.51 -26.64 1.33
N VAL A 149 -1.77 -27.71 1.61
CA VAL A 149 -0.88 -27.86 2.77
C VAL A 149 0.55 -28.04 2.27
N ILE A 150 1.46 -27.24 2.82
CA ILE A 150 2.91 -27.36 2.57
C ILE A 150 3.56 -27.80 3.87
N GLU A 151 4.02 -29.05 3.89
CA GLU A 151 4.63 -29.66 5.06
C GLU A 151 5.63 -30.76 4.65
N PRO A 152 6.59 -31.11 5.51
CA PRO A 152 7.47 -32.22 5.23
C PRO A 152 6.79 -33.56 5.49
N THR A 153 7.11 -34.56 4.68
CA THR A 153 6.70 -35.96 4.94
C THR A 153 7.86 -36.72 5.58
N TYR A 154 7.56 -37.81 6.30
CA TYR A 154 8.60 -38.68 6.87
C TYR A 154 9.63 -39.10 5.82
N LYS A 155 9.15 -39.47 4.62
CA LYS A 155 9.99 -39.91 3.50
C LYS A 155 10.87 -38.78 2.96
N SER A 156 10.27 -37.64 2.62
CA SER A 156 11.02 -36.50 2.06
C SER A 156 12.04 -35.93 3.04
N TYR A 157 11.70 -35.90 4.34
CA TYR A 157 12.63 -35.47 5.38
C TYR A 157 13.82 -36.42 5.54
N LYS A 158 13.57 -37.73 5.57
CA LYS A 158 14.62 -38.75 5.63
C LYS A 158 15.57 -38.65 4.44
N GLU A 159 15.05 -38.48 3.24
CA GLU A 159 15.85 -38.33 2.01
C GLU A 159 16.71 -37.06 2.06
N ALA A 160 16.12 -35.91 2.39
CA ALA A 160 16.83 -34.63 2.50
C ALA A 160 17.93 -34.63 3.58
N LEU A 161 17.65 -35.27 4.73
CA LEU A 161 18.60 -35.44 5.82
C LEU A 161 19.75 -36.37 5.40
N THR A 162 19.45 -37.49 4.74
CA THR A 162 20.46 -38.45 4.26
C THR A 162 21.45 -37.78 3.31
N GLU A 163 20.96 -37.00 2.35
CA GLU A 163 21.79 -36.29 1.36
C GLU A 163 22.76 -35.29 2.02
N ARG A 164 22.32 -34.62 3.09
CA ARG A 164 23.07 -33.54 3.76
C ARG A 164 23.82 -34.00 5.02
N PHE A 165 23.64 -35.25 5.46
CA PHE A 165 24.13 -35.77 6.73
C PHE A 165 25.66 -35.67 6.89
N THR A 166 26.42 -35.99 5.85
CA THR A 166 27.89 -35.98 5.90
C THR A 166 28.44 -34.59 6.22
N LYS A 167 27.91 -33.55 5.55
CA LYS A 167 28.29 -32.15 5.80
C LYS A 167 27.87 -31.72 7.21
N LEU A 168 26.68 -32.13 7.64
CA LEU A 168 26.14 -31.80 8.96
C LEU A 168 26.99 -32.41 10.10
N LYS A 169 27.40 -33.68 9.98
CA LYS A 169 28.30 -34.36 10.93
C LYS A 169 29.69 -33.72 10.97
N GLN A 170 30.24 -33.31 9.82
CA GLN A 170 31.51 -32.59 9.76
C GLN A 170 31.43 -31.25 10.52
N ARG A 171 30.33 -30.52 10.37
CA ARG A 171 30.15 -29.22 11.03
C ARG A 171 29.97 -29.35 12.54
N HIS A 172 29.24 -30.36 13.01
CA HIS A 172 29.12 -30.68 14.44
C HIS A 172 30.49 -30.92 15.10
N ARG A 173 31.37 -31.72 14.45
CA ARG A 173 32.76 -31.92 14.93
C ARG A 173 33.54 -30.61 15.04
N GLN A 174 33.39 -29.72 14.06
CA GLN A 174 34.07 -28.42 14.08
C GLN A 174 33.58 -27.52 15.22
N ILE A 175 32.30 -27.60 15.61
CA ILE A 175 31.75 -26.85 16.76
C ILE A 175 32.40 -27.29 18.07
N LYS A 176 32.66 -28.59 18.26
CA LYS A 176 33.33 -29.11 19.47
C LYS A 176 34.77 -28.65 19.63
N ILE A 177 35.51 -28.54 18.53
CA ILE A 177 36.94 -28.21 18.52
C ILE A 177 37.18 -26.70 18.70
N THR A 178 36.15 -25.86 18.51
CA THR A 178 36.30 -24.41 18.45
C THR A 178 35.99 -23.74 19.80
N HIS A 179 36.93 -22.91 20.28
CA HIS A 179 36.76 -22.06 21.48
C HIS A 179 36.58 -20.57 21.08
N ASN A 180 35.91 -19.79 21.93
CA ASN A 180 35.65 -18.33 21.82
C ASN A 180 34.64 -17.89 20.74
N ASP A 181 34.62 -16.59 20.41
CA ASP A 181 33.61 -15.85 19.61
C ASP A 181 33.26 -16.51 18.26
N SER A 182 34.20 -17.25 17.66
CA SER A 182 33.97 -17.99 16.42
C SER A 182 32.98 -19.16 16.58
N LYS A 183 32.74 -19.65 17.80
CA LYS A 183 31.78 -20.73 18.09
C LYS A 183 30.33 -20.31 17.80
N SER A 184 29.96 -19.06 18.10
CA SER A 184 28.61 -18.53 17.87
C SER A 184 28.24 -18.55 16.38
N LEU A 185 29.17 -18.12 15.52
CA LEU A 185 29.00 -18.15 14.07
C LEU A 185 28.86 -19.58 13.52
N LYS A 186 29.61 -20.55 14.07
CA LYS A 186 29.50 -21.95 13.66
C LYS A 186 28.17 -22.58 14.07
N ILE A 187 27.65 -22.22 15.25
CA ILE A 187 26.31 -22.63 15.70
C ILE A 187 25.24 -22.06 14.76
N LYS A 188 25.34 -20.78 14.40
CA LYS A 188 24.41 -20.15 13.45
C LYS A 188 24.37 -20.90 12.12
N GLN A 189 25.55 -21.15 11.52
CA GLN A 189 25.61 -21.90 10.26
C GLN A 189 25.09 -23.34 10.37
N PHE A 190 25.25 -23.98 11.54
CA PHE A 190 24.68 -25.31 11.76
C PHE A 190 23.14 -25.26 11.84
N LYS A 191 22.58 -24.23 12.47
CA LYS A 191 21.13 -23.97 12.46
C LYS A 191 20.62 -23.71 11.05
N ASP A 192 21.35 -22.93 10.24
CA ASP A 192 21.00 -22.69 8.84
C ASP A 192 20.97 -24.00 8.04
N MET A 193 21.90 -24.94 8.27
CA MET A 193 21.88 -26.27 7.63
C MET A 193 20.68 -27.13 8.04
N ILE A 194 20.21 -27.04 9.29
CA ILE A 194 18.99 -27.75 9.73
C ILE A 194 17.78 -27.18 9.00
N LEU A 195 17.70 -25.85 8.85
CA LEU A 195 16.65 -25.19 8.10
C LEU A 195 16.69 -25.56 6.60
N ASP A 196 17.88 -25.69 6.00
CA ASP A 196 18.04 -26.14 4.61
C ASP A 196 17.51 -27.58 4.41
N ILE A 197 17.72 -28.47 5.39
CA ILE A 197 17.16 -29.83 5.37
C ILE A 197 15.64 -29.78 5.43
N TYR A 198 15.09 -28.95 6.32
CA TYR A 198 13.65 -28.76 6.45
C TYR A 198 13.06 -28.24 5.12
N GLN A 199 13.64 -27.20 4.53
CA GLN A 199 13.22 -26.66 3.24
C GLN A 199 13.24 -27.71 2.13
N ALA A 200 14.32 -28.49 2.01
CA ALA A 200 14.45 -29.53 0.99
C ALA A 200 13.44 -30.68 1.17
N SER A 201 12.86 -30.81 2.36
CA SER A 201 11.89 -31.84 2.68
C SER A 201 10.42 -31.43 2.48
N LEU A 202 10.14 -30.14 2.22
CA LEU A 202 8.79 -29.64 2.06
C LEU A 202 8.12 -30.22 0.81
N VAL A 203 6.90 -30.72 0.98
CA VAL A 203 6.07 -31.25 -0.10
C VAL A 203 4.74 -30.50 -0.11
N SER A 204 4.25 -30.24 -1.31
CA SER A 204 2.97 -29.59 -1.56
C SER A 204 1.88 -30.65 -1.72
N LYS A 205 0.83 -30.58 -0.92
CA LYS A 205 -0.34 -31.47 -1.03
C LYS A 205 -1.61 -30.66 -1.11
N CYS A 206 -2.57 -31.14 -1.90
CA CYS A 206 -3.88 -30.53 -2.02
C CYS A 206 -4.96 -31.52 -1.60
N TYR A 207 -5.98 -31.02 -0.92
CA TYR A 207 -7.11 -31.80 -0.43
C TYR A 207 -8.41 -31.08 -0.76
N TYR A 208 -9.50 -31.83 -0.87
CA TYR A 208 -10.86 -31.30 -0.80
C TYR A 208 -11.56 -31.85 0.46
N CYS A 209 -12.46 -31.07 1.04
CA CYS A 209 -13.07 -31.37 2.35
C CYS A 209 -14.42 -30.66 2.55
N ASP A 210 -15.00 -30.83 3.73
CA ASP A 210 -16.21 -30.14 4.19
C ASP A 210 -15.93 -28.71 4.70
N SER A 211 -16.99 -27.99 5.09
CA SER A 211 -16.92 -26.60 5.56
C SER A 211 -16.07 -26.39 6.81
N ASP A 212 -15.87 -27.45 7.59
CA ASP A 212 -15.18 -27.38 8.88
C ASP A 212 -13.67 -27.61 8.71
N PHE A 213 -13.22 -27.96 7.50
CA PHE A 213 -11.83 -28.35 7.21
C PHE A 213 -11.33 -29.44 8.19
N SER A 214 -12.26 -30.32 8.59
CA SER A 214 -12.08 -31.38 9.59
C SER A 214 -11.28 -32.56 9.03
N ASP A 215 -11.11 -33.64 9.79
CA ASP A 215 -10.29 -34.82 9.41
C ASP A 215 -10.79 -35.55 8.14
N ASN A 216 -11.99 -35.25 7.64
CA ASN A 216 -12.53 -35.77 6.38
C ASN A 216 -11.88 -35.08 5.16
N LYS A 217 -10.58 -35.30 4.95
CA LYS A 217 -9.81 -34.73 3.85
C LYS A 217 -9.46 -35.80 2.83
N TYR A 218 -9.69 -35.49 1.56
CA TYR A 218 -9.37 -36.38 0.44
C TYR A 218 -8.30 -35.74 -0.44
N GLU A 219 -7.18 -36.43 -0.63
CA GLU A 219 -6.06 -35.93 -1.43
C GLU A 219 -6.43 -35.85 -2.91
N ILE A 220 -6.11 -34.72 -3.55
CA ILE A 220 -6.26 -34.50 -4.99
C ILE A 220 -4.89 -34.19 -5.59
N ASP A 221 -4.64 -34.74 -6.78
CA ASP A 221 -3.45 -34.39 -7.54
C ASP A 221 -3.41 -32.88 -7.85
N THR A 222 -2.27 -32.24 -7.58
CA THR A 222 -2.09 -30.79 -7.75
C THR A 222 -2.35 -30.34 -9.19
N SER A 223 -2.04 -31.17 -10.20
CA SER A 223 -2.33 -30.82 -11.60
C SER A 223 -3.83 -30.87 -11.90
N ARG A 224 -4.57 -31.80 -11.28
CA ARG A 224 -6.03 -31.85 -11.38
C ARG A 224 -6.66 -30.63 -10.72
N PHE A 225 -6.18 -30.24 -9.54
CA PHE A 225 -6.64 -29.05 -8.84
C PHE A 225 -6.41 -27.77 -9.67
N ARG A 226 -5.22 -27.57 -10.23
CA ARG A 226 -4.90 -26.39 -11.06
C ARG A 226 -5.78 -26.24 -12.28
N LYS A 227 -6.12 -27.36 -12.94
CA LYS A 227 -7.02 -27.38 -14.10
C LYS A 227 -8.43 -26.88 -13.81
N LEU A 228 -8.83 -26.73 -12.54
CA LEU A 228 -10.12 -26.16 -12.14
C LEU A 228 -10.14 -24.62 -12.23
N PHE A 229 -8.98 -23.99 -12.36
CA PHE A 229 -8.83 -22.54 -12.38
C PHE A 229 -8.22 -22.08 -13.70
N ASN A 230 -8.86 -21.08 -14.32
CA ASN A 230 -8.24 -20.31 -15.38
C ASN A 230 -7.61 -19.05 -14.74
N TYR A 231 -6.40 -19.23 -14.20
CA TYR A 231 -5.67 -18.19 -13.49
C TYR A 231 -4.70 -17.47 -14.42
N LYS A 232 -4.74 -16.12 -14.44
CA LYS A 232 -3.76 -15.30 -15.14
C LYS A 232 -3.24 -14.22 -14.21
N TYR A 233 -1.92 -14.12 -14.12
CA TYR A 233 -1.23 -13.14 -13.28
C TYR A 233 -0.37 -12.21 -14.11
N ILE A 234 -0.37 -10.93 -13.74
CA ILE A 234 0.59 -9.95 -14.24
C ILE A 234 1.35 -9.27 -13.09
N ASN A 235 2.65 -9.55 -13.00
CA ASN A 235 3.62 -8.98 -12.03
C ASN A 235 3.81 -7.46 -12.21
N ALA A 236 4.18 -6.71 -11.17
CA ALA A 236 4.53 -5.28 -11.25
C ALA A 236 5.83 -5.00 -12.03
N GLY A 237 6.90 -5.77 -11.76
CA GLY A 237 8.26 -5.55 -12.28
C GLY A 237 8.51 -6.11 -13.68
N ARG A 238 7.60 -5.81 -14.61
CA ARG A 238 7.67 -6.33 -15.99
C ARG A 238 8.92 -5.78 -16.67
N THR A 239 9.56 -6.62 -17.47
CA THR A 239 10.62 -6.18 -18.40
C THR A 239 10.00 -5.40 -19.56
N LEU A 240 9.51 -4.20 -19.25
CA LEU A 240 9.30 -3.12 -20.19
C LEU A 240 10.68 -2.44 -20.31
N ASP A 241 11.62 -3.14 -20.94
CA ASP A 241 13.05 -2.81 -20.88
C ASP A 241 13.34 -1.52 -21.65
N ASP A 242 13.76 -0.47 -20.93
CA ASP A 242 14.15 0.84 -21.47
C ASP A 242 15.67 0.90 -21.78
N GLN A 243 16.42 -0.18 -21.51
CA GLN A 243 17.86 -0.21 -21.74
C GLN A 243 18.19 -0.62 -23.19
N THR A 244 19.08 0.16 -23.81
CA THR A 244 19.58 0.08 -25.20
C THR A 244 20.19 -1.26 -25.64
N ASN A 245 20.22 -2.26 -24.77
CA ASN A 245 20.86 -3.55 -24.99
C ASN A 245 19.85 -4.70 -24.91
N GLY A 246 19.02 -4.86 -25.96
CA GLY A 246 18.84 -6.20 -26.55
C GLY A 246 17.46 -6.85 -26.60
N ASN A 247 16.40 -6.40 -25.91
CA ASN A 247 15.12 -7.15 -25.89
C ASN A 247 13.84 -6.27 -26.00
N TYR A 248 13.81 -5.33 -26.96
CA TYR A 248 12.68 -4.43 -27.28
C TYR A 248 11.41 -5.06 -27.90
N ARG A 249 10.98 -6.26 -27.48
CA ARG A 249 10.01 -7.05 -28.28
C ARG A 249 8.87 -7.67 -27.50
N SER A 250 8.72 -7.40 -26.20
CA SER A 250 7.62 -7.98 -25.42
C SER A 250 6.26 -7.50 -25.91
N LEU A 251 6.09 -6.19 -26.15
CA LEU A 251 4.85 -5.63 -26.69
C LEU A 251 4.59 -6.10 -28.13
N SER A 252 5.63 -6.03 -28.96
CA SER A 252 5.60 -6.46 -30.36
C SER A 252 5.19 -7.93 -30.50
N LYS A 253 5.72 -8.82 -29.66
CA LYS A 253 5.33 -10.25 -29.62
C LYS A 253 3.85 -10.43 -29.26
N ASN A 254 3.36 -9.73 -28.23
CA ASN A 254 1.95 -9.82 -27.84
C ASN A 254 1.01 -9.25 -28.90
N MET A 255 1.40 -8.19 -29.60
CA MET A 255 0.64 -7.65 -30.74
C MET A 255 0.59 -8.63 -31.91
N VAL A 256 1.72 -9.24 -32.28
CA VAL A 256 1.76 -10.29 -33.32
C VAL A 256 0.91 -11.48 -32.93
N ASP A 257 0.99 -11.93 -31.67
CA ASP A 257 0.18 -13.04 -31.17
C ASP A 257 -1.33 -12.71 -31.20
N LEU A 258 -1.74 -11.48 -30.91
CA LEU A 258 -3.13 -11.05 -31.08
C LEU A 258 -3.53 -10.95 -32.57
N ALA A 259 -2.64 -10.45 -33.42
CA ALA A 259 -2.86 -10.31 -34.86
C ALA A 259 -2.99 -11.66 -35.58
N LYS A 260 -2.28 -12.71 -35.13
CA LYS A 260 -2.44 -14.11 -35.61
C LYS A 260 -3.87 -14.61 -35.56
N HIS A 261 -4.75 -13.99 -34.79
CA HIS A 261 -6.14 -14.42 -34.70
C HIS A 261 -7.09 -13.67 -35.65
N ASN A 262 -6.58 -12.69 -36.40
CA ASN A 262 -7.32 -12.07 -37.50
C ASN A 262 -7.22 -12.98 -38.74
N GLU A 263 -8.36 -13.39 -39.31
CA GLU A 263 -8.41 -14.29 -40.48
C GLU A 263 -7.57 -13.79 -41.66
N LYS A 264 -7.59 -12.48 -41.94
CA LYS A 264 -6.78 -11.89 -43.03
C LYS A 264 -5.28 -11.94 -42.76
N PHE A 265 -4.87 -11.86 -41.50
CA PHE A 265 -3.46 -11.93 -41.14
C PHE A 265 -2.98 -13.39 -41.08
N ARG A 266 -3.86 -14.31 -40.65
CA ARG A 266 -3.62 -15.76 -40.72
C ARG A 266 -3.35 -16.23 -42.14
N SER A 267 -4.23 -15.89 -43.08
CA SER A 267 -4.02 -16.26 -44.49
C SER A 267 -2.70 -15.72 -45.05
N LEU A 268 -2.29 -14.51 -44.64
CA LEU A 268 -0.99 -13.95 -45.02
C LEU A 268 0.18 -14.70 -44.38
N LEU A 269 0.05 -15.16 -43.12
CA LEU A 269 1.07 -15.96 -42.45
C LEU A 269 1.24 -17.34 -43.07
N ASP A 270 0.15 -17.93 -43.57
CA ASP A 270 0.18 -19.24 -44.23
C ASP A 270 0.86 -19.15 -45.62
N GLU A 271 0.73 -18.02 -46.33
CA GLU A 271 1.34 -17.78 -47.65
C GLU A 271 2.80 -17.25 -47.58
N LEU A 272 3.18 -16.61 -46.46
CA LEU A 272 4.49 -16.00 -46.28
C LEU A 272 5.70 -16.96 -46.41
N PRO A 273 5.66 -18.22 -45.91
CA PRO A 273 6.77 -19.17 -46.06
C PRO A 273 7.16 -19.37 -47.50
N ASP A 274 6.18 -19.61 -48.36
CA ASP A 274 6.42 -19.85 -49.78
C ASP A 274 6.96 -18.58 -50.44
N GLN A 275 6.39 -17.41 -50.13
CA GLN A 275 6.87 -16.11 -50.64
C GLN A 275 8.32 -15.76 -50.23
N ILE A 276 8.81 -16.25 -49.09
CA ILE A 276 10.20 -16.06 -48.65
C ILE A 276 11.11 -17.14 -49.24
N MET A 277 10.62 -18.39 -49.34
CA MET A 277 11.40 -19.52 -49.84
C MET A 277 11.65 -19.45 -51.34
N ASP A 278 10.70 -18.96 -52.12
CA ASP A 278 10.81 -18.91 -53.58
C ASP A 278 12.02 -18.05 -54.03
N PRO A 279 12.21 -16.81 -53.56
CA PRO A 279 13.41 -16.03 -53.87
C PRO A 279 14.73 -16.65 -53.38
N ILE A 280 14.71 -17.32 -52.22
CA ILE A 280 15.90 -17.98 -51.63
C ILE A 280 16.33 -19.18 -52.49
N ARG A 281 15.34 -19.94 -52.99
CA ARG A 281 15.55 -21.06 -53.93
C ARG A 281 16.04 -20.55 -55.28
N ASP A 282 15.40 -19.53 -55.83
CA ASP A 282 15.76 -18.94 -57.13
C ASP A 282 17.18 -18.35 -57.12
N ALA A 283 17.60 -17.75 -56.01
CA ALA A 283 18.95 -17.20 -55.83
C ALA A 283 20.03 -18.27 -55.52
N GLN A 284 19.66 -19.55 -55.44
CA GLN A 284 20.53 -20.68 -55.08
C GLN A 284 21.29 -20.46 -53.76
N ILE A 285 20.68 -19.75 -52.81
CA ILE A 285 21.33 -19.39 -51.53
C ILE A 285 21.56 -20.65 -50.69
N VAL A 286 20.57 -21.56 -50.68
CA VAL A 286 20.69 -22.85 -49.98
C VAL A 286 21.91 -23.62 -50.47
N ASP A 287 22.10 -23.72 -51.80
CA ASP A 287 23.23 -24.43 -52.39
C ASP A 287 24.56 -23.76 -52.07
N LYS A 288 24.63 -22.42 -52.09
CA LYS A 288 25.83 -21.67 -51.72
C LYS A 288 26.20 -21.84 -50.24
N VAL A 289 25.22 -21.81 -49.34
CA VAL A 289 25.43 -22.04 -47.90
C VAL A 289 25.87 -23.48 -47.62
N ARG A 290 25.23 -24.45 -48.27
CA ARG A 290 25.63 -25.87 -48.22
C ARG A 290 27.08 -26.06 -48.70
N GLN A 291 27.44 -25.47 -49.85
CA GLN A 291 28.80 -25.54 -50.39
C GLN A 291 29.84 -24.87 -49.47
N ALA A 292 29.55 -23.67 -48.94
CA ALA A 292 30.45 -22.97 -48.03
C ALA A 292 30.70 -23.77 -46.74
N SER A 293 29.64 -24.39 -46.20
CA SER A 293 29.71 -25.21 -44.98
C SER A 293 30.57 -26.47 -45.17
N ILE A 294 30.45 -27.12 -46.34
CA ILE A 294 31.28 -28.26 -46.73
C ILE A 294 32.75 -27.83 -46.85
N SER A 295 33.03 -26.69 -47.49
CA SER A 295 34.41 -26.23 -47.72
C SER A 295 35.20 -25.93 -46.44
N GLY A 296 34.53 -25.39 -45.40
CA GLY A 296 35.17 -25.04 -44.12
C GLY A 296 35.39 -26.23 -43.18
N LEU A 297 34.57 -27.28 -43.30
CA LEU A 297 34.61 -28.46 -42.43
C LEU A 297 35.24 -29.70 -43.10
N SER A 298 35.45 -29.68 -44.42
CA SER A 298 35.92 -30.83 -45.21
C SER A 298 37.19 -31.47 -44.67
N ASN A 299 38.21 -30.68 -44.30
CA ASN A 299 39.49 -31.20 -43.79
C ASN A 299 39.34 -31.88 -42.41
N ALA A 300 38.48 -31.33 -41.54
CA ALA A 300 38.21 -31.89 -40.22
C ALA A 300 37.35 -33.17 -40.32
N ILE A 301 36.36 -33.18 -41.21
CA ILE A 301 35.49 -34.34 -41.47
C ILE A 301 36.30 -35.48 -42.10
N GLU A 302 37.20 -35.22 -43.06
CA GLU A 302 38.09 -36.25 -43.63
C GLU A 302 39.05 -36.87 -42.60
N ALA A 303 39.59 -36.05 -41.68
CA ALA A 303 40.48 -36.52 -40.63
C ALA A 303 39.75 -37.44 -39.62
N ILE A 304 38.50 -37.10 -39.27
CA ILE A 304 37.66 -37.89 -38.36
C ILE A 304 37.11 -39.16 -39.05
N ALA A 305 36.72 -39.07 -40.32
CA ALA A 305 36.24 -40.19 -41.14
C ALA A 305 37.28 -41.32 -41.26
N LYS A 306 38.56 -40.95 -41.40
CA LYS A 306 39.69 -41.90 -41.43
C LYS A 306 39.92 -42.61 -40.10
N ALA A 307 39.57 -41.98 -38.97
CA ALA A 307 39.75 -42.55 -37.63
C ALA A 307 38.59 -43.50 -37.23
N ASN A 308 37.39 -43.32 -37.78
CA ASN A 308 36.17 -44.06 -37.40
C ASN A 308 35.68 -45.11 -38.42
N GLY A 309 36.58 -45.67 -39.24
CA GLY A 309 36.24 -46.80 -40.11
C GLY A 309 35.28 -46.49 -41.27
N GLY A 310 35.22 -45.24 -41.72
CA GLY A 310 34.53 -44.85 -42.95
C GLY A 310 33.04 -44.52 -42.82
N ASN A 311 32.44 -44.61 -41.63
CA ASN A 311 31.06 -44.18 -41.41
C ASN A 311 31.01 -42.80 -40.75
N THR A 312 31.01 -41.75 -41.57
CA THR A 312 30.65 -40.40 -41.12
C THR A 312 29.59 -39.85 -42.07
N ALA A 313 28.35 -39.75 -41.58
CA ALA A 313 27.30 -38.99 -42.23
C ALA A 313 27.78 -37.53 -42.34
N SER A 314 27.75 -36.97 -43.55
CA SER A 314 28.12 -35.58 -43.82
C SER A 314 27.13 -34.63 -43.12
N MET A 315 27.59 -33.84 -42.16
CA MET A 315 26.78 -32.75 -41.61
C MET A 315 26.69 -31.64 -42.66
N VAL A 316 25.46 -31.32 -43.08
CA VAL A 316 25.16 -30.25 -44.02
C VAL A 316 24.25 -29.25 -43.30
N LEU A 317 24.58 -27.97 -43.38
CA LEU A 317 23.70 -26.90 -42.94
C LEU A 317 22.58 -26.74 -43.96
N ASP A 318 21.34 -26.94 -43.52
CA ASP A 318 20.16 -26.74 -44.33
C ASP A 318 19.35 -25.54 -43.84
N ILE A 319 18.59 -24.92 -44.74
CA ILE A 319 17.71 -23.79 -44.42
C ILE A 319 16.27 -24.32 -44.47
N ASP A 320 15.65 -24.45 -43.30
CA ASP A 320 14.25 -24.83 -43.15
C ASP A 320 13.44 -23.59 -42.75
N ILE A 321 12.49 -23.19 -43.59
CA ILE A 321 11.55 -22.09 -43.33
C ILE A 321 10.15 -22.65 -43.47
N ASN A 322 9.45 -22.74 -42.35
CA ASN A 322 8.07 -23.19 -42.21
C ASN A 322 7.31 -22.23 -41.27
N GLU A 323 6.01 -22.44 -41.08
CA GLU A 323 5.18 -21.61 -40.19
C GLU A 323 5.76 -21.48 -38.77
N GLU A 324 6.32 -22.57 -38.23
CA GLU A 324 6.93 -22.60 -36.90
C GLU A 324 8.23 -21.77 -36.84
N THR A 325 8.92 -21.57 -37.96
CA THR A 325 10.13 -20.72 -38.06
C THR A 325 9.81 -19.25 -38.35
N ILE A 326 8.71 -18.97 -39.07
CA ILE A 326 8.32 -17.60 -39.43
C ILE A 326 7.75 -16.83 -38.25
N ALA A 327 6.95 -17.45 -37.38
CA ALA A 327 6.43 -16.76 -36.21
C ALA A 327 7.55 -16.19 -35.28
N PRO A 328 8.60 -16.95 -34.93
CA PRO A 328 9.79 -16.42 -34.26
C PRO A 328 10.52 -15.33 -35.06
N LEU A 329 10.66 -15.50 -36.37
CA LEU A 329 11.32 -14.52 -37.25
C LEU A 329 10.56 -13.19 -37.31
N LEU A 330 9.23 -13.22 -37.50
CA LEU A 330 8.35 -12.05 -37.42
C LEU A 330 8.46 -11.37 -36.08
N ASN A 331 8.44 -12.14 -34.99
CA ASN A 331 8.67 -11.59 -33.65
C ASN A 331 10.05 -10.93 -33.53
N GLN A 332 11.06 -11.40 -34.26
CA GLN A 332 12.39 -10.78 -34.29
C GLN A 332 12.50 -9.56 -35.21
N ILE A 333 11.68 -9.42 -36.25
CA ILE A 333 11.79 -8.28 -37.19
C ILE A 333 10.70 -7.22 -36.99
N THR A 334 9.62 -7.54 -36.26
CA THR A 334 8.54 -6.60 -35.98
C THR A 334 8.89 -5.76 -34.76
N SER A 335 8.87 -4.44 -34.93
CA SER A 335 8.96 -3.49 -33.83
C SER A 335 7.71 -2.62 -33.80
N THR A 336 7.14 -2.45 -32.61
CA THR A 336 6.01 -1.54 -32.42
C THR A 336 6.53 -0.10 -32.54
N LYS A 337 5.92 0.68 -33.42
CA LYS A 337 6.19 2.12 -33.57
C LYS A 337 4.93 2.91 -33.30
N TYR A 338 5.07 3.99 -32.55
CA TYR A 338 4.01 4.94 -32.28
C TYR A 338 3.97 5.99 -33.37
N ASP A 339 2.82 6.18 -33.99
CA ASP A 339 2.60 7.26 -34.96
C ASP A 339 2.12 8.53 -34.23
N TYR A 340 2.93 9.57 -34.26
CA TYR A 340 2.54 10.91 -33.82
C TYR A 340 2.64 11.88 -34.99
N GLN A 341 1.49 12.21 -35.59
CA GLN A 341 1.40 13.15 -36.73
C GLN A 341 2.31 12.76 -37.91
N GLY A 342 2.49 11.47 -38.19
CA GLY A 342 3.36 10.97 -39.27
C GLY A 342 4.82 10.73 -38.84
N HIS A 343 5.18 11.02 -37.59
CA HIS A 343 6.47 10.66 -37.01
C HIS A 343 6.38 9.35 -36.26
N TYR A 344 7.13 8.35 -36.72
CA TYR A 344 7.20 7.03 -36.08
C TYR A 344 8.27 7.01 -34.99
N LEU A 345 7.83 6.92 -33.74
CA LEU A 345 8.72 6.82 -32.59
C LEU A 345 8.78 5.37 -32.08
N ASN A 346 9.95 4.95 -31.61
CA ASN A 346 10.16 3.58 -31.12
C ASN A 346 9.51 3.35 -29.75
N GLU A 347 9.33 2.09 -29.34
CA GLU A 347 8.76 1.72 -28.03
C GLU A 347 9.39 2.47 -26.84
N ALA A 348 10.72 2.65 -26.86
CA ALA A 348 11.50 3.36 -25.83
C ALA A 348 11.30 4.89 -25.77
N SER A 349 10.55 5.47 -26.70
CA SER A 349 10.29 6.93 -26.74
C SER A 349 9.00 7.33 -26.02
N GLN A 350 8.15 6.36 -25.70
CA GLN A 350 6.91 6.54 -24.93
C GLN A 350 7.18 6.27 -23.45
N GLY A 351 6.49 6.99 -22.57
CA GLY A 351 6.68 6.82 -21.13
C GLY A 351 6.28 5.40 -20.68
N LEU A 352 7.09 4.80 -19.79
CA LEU A 352 6.90 3.46 -19.21
C LEU A 352 5.45 3.15 -18.77
N GLY A 353 4.72 4.15 -18.27
CA GLY A 353 3.31 4.02 -17.88
C GLY A 353 2.36 3.67 -19.03
N TYR A 354 2.52 4.26 -20.22
CA TYR A 354 1.68 3.94 -21.38
C TYR A 354 1.96 2.53 -21.90
N SER A 355 3.24 2.15 -22.02
CA SER A 355 3.62 0.80 -22.40
C SER A 355 3.07 -0.24 -21.43
N ASN A 356 3.10 0.05 -20.12
CA ASN A 356 2.49 -0.80 -19.10
C ASN A 356 0.97 -0.94 -19.30
N MET A 357 0.27 0.17 -19.53
CA MET A 357 -1.16 0.17 -19.80
C MET A 357 -1.52 -0.71 -21.00
N ILE A 358 -0.87 -0.49 -22.15
CA ILE A 358 -1.12 -1.26 -23.37
C ILE A 358 -0.86 -2.74 -23.12
N TYR A 359 0.25 -3.09 -22.46
CA TYR A 359 0.55 -4.48 -22.14
C TYR A 359 -0.56 -5.15 -21.31
N ILE A 360 -1.11 -4.48 -20.29
CA ILE A 360 -2.25 -5.00 -19.51
C ILE A 360 -3.45 -5.24 -20.41
N LEU A 361 -3.78 -4.29 -21.28
CA LEU A 361 -4.91 -4.40 -22.21
C LEU A 361 -4.75 -5.59 -23.15
N LEU A 362 -3.56 -5.80 -23.70
CA LEU A 362 -3.27 -6.95 -24.57
C LEU A 362 -3.42 -8.28 -23.80
N GLN A 363 -2.94 -8.35 -22.55
CA GLN A 363 -3.11 -9.54 -21.71
C GLN A 363 -4.59 -9.80 -21.38
N LEU A 364 -5.37 -8.76 -21.10
CA LEU A 364 -6.81 -8.86 -20.84
C LEU A 364 -7.57 -9.38 -22.07
N GLU A 365 -7.26 -8.88 -23.27
CA GLU A 365 -7.86 -9.37 -24.52
C GLU A 365 -7.46 -10.81 -24.83
N SER A 366 -6.19 -11.18 -24.62
CA SER A 366 -5.75 -12.57 -24.75
C SER A 366 -6.46 -13.49 -23.75
N TYR A 367 -6.62 -13.06 -22.50
CA TYR A 367 -7.26 -13.86 -21.46
C TYR A 367 -8.75 -14.04 -21.68
N LYS A 368 -9.44 -13.00 -22.16
CA LYS A 368 -10.87 -13.05 -22.49
C LYS A 368 -11.21 -14.20 -23.43
N ARG A 369 -10.32 -14.53 -24.36
CA ARG A 369 -10.49 -15.64 -25.31
C ARG A 369 -10.32 -17.03 -24.68
N LYS A 370 -9.72 -17.11 -23.48
CA LYS A 370 -9.49 -18.34 -22.72
C LYS A 370 -10.51 -18.53 -21.59
N ILE A 371 -11.46 -17.61 -21.43
CA ILE A 371 -12.50 -17.74 -20.40
C ILE A 371 -13.33 -18.99 -20.70
N ASP A 372 -13.43 -19.86 -19.70
CA ASP A 372 -14.21 -21.09 -19.76
C ASP A 372 -15.25 -21.09 -18.62
N PRO A 373 -16.56 -21.14 -18.91
CA PRO A 373 -17.61 -21.21 -17.89
C PRO A 373 -17.50 -22.40 -16.93
N LEU A 374 -16.82 -23.48 -17.32
CA LEU A 374 -16.62 -24.68 -16.50
C LEU A 374 -15.50 -24.53 -15.47
N LEU A 375 -14.76 -23.42 -15.50
CA LEU A 375 -13.61 -23.13 -14.65
C LEU A 375 -13.86 -21.88 -13.81
N VAL A 376 -13.10 -21.74 -12.72
CA VAL A 376 -13.05 -20.48 -11.97
C VAL A 376 -12.06 -19.54 -12.66
N ASN A 377 -12.58 -18.47 -13.26
CA ASN A 377 -11.80 -17.50 -14.05
C ASN A 377 -11.34 -16.33 -13.18
N ILE A 378 -10.03 -16.23 -12.90
CA ILE A 378 -9.44 -15.15 -12.09
C ILE A 378 -8.30 -14.48 -12.85
N PHE A 379 -8.37 -13.14 -12.93
CA PHE A 379 -7.30 -12.33 -13.50
C PHE A 379 -6.71 -11.37 -12.46
N VAL A 380 -5.43 -11.54 -12.17
CA VAL A 380 -4.70 -10.81 -11.13
C VAL A 380 -3.71 -9.83 -11.74
N ILE A 381 -3.77 -8.57 -11.30
CA ILE A 381 -2.84 -7.51 -11.72
C ILE A 381 -2.13 -6.94 -10.50
N GLU A 382 -0.82 -7.02 -10.49
CA GLU A 382 0.00 -6.36 -9.49
C GLU A 382 0.38 -4.95 -9.94
N GLU A 383 0.06 -3.96 -9.10
CA GLU A 383 0.45 -2.55 -9.20
C GLU A 383 0.31 -1.96 -10.62
N PRO A 384 -0.92 -1.96 -11.20
CA PRO A 384 -1.17 -1.40 -12.52
C PRO A 384 -0.77 0.08 -12.65
N GLU A 385 -0.74 0.81 -11.54
CA GLU A 385 -0.36 2.23 -11.46
C GLU A 385 1.14 2.49 -11.66
N SER A 386 1.98 1.45 -11.66
CA SER A 386 3.44 1.60 -11.71
C SER A 386 3.85 2.44 -12.92
N HIS A 387 4.70 3.44 -12.68
CA HIS A 387 5.18 4.41 -13.68
C HIS A 387 4.10 5.30 -14.34
N MET A 388 2.87 5.35 -13.80
CA MET A 388 1.79 6.19 -14.30
C MET A 388 1.64 7.48 -13.49
N HIS A 389 1.35 8.60 -14.17
CA HIS A 389 0.91 9.83 -13.51
C HIS A 389 -0.46 9.62 -12.80
N PRO A 390 -0.73 10.24 -11.63
CA PRO A 390 -1.99 10.04 -10.89
C PRO A 390 -3.26 10.19 -11.73
N GLN A 391 -3.32 11.18 -12.62
CA GLN A 391 -4.46 11.35 -13.53
C GLN A 391 -4.67 10.15 -14.46
N MET A 392 -3.58 9.55 -14.96
CA MET A 392 -3.63 8.36 -15.80
C MET A 392 -4.09 7.13 -15.00
N GLN A 393 -3.61 6.99 -13.76
CA GLN A 393 -4.07 5.92 -12.84
C GLN A 393 -5.59 5.99 -12.67
N ARG A 394 -6.14 7.19 -12.52
CA ARG A 394 -7.59 7.38 -12.40
C ARG A 394 -8.36 6.96 -13.65
N ILE A 395 -7.90 7.39 -14.83
CA ILE A 395 -8.54 7.04 -16.12
C ILE A 395 -8.47 5.53 -16.35
N PHE A 396 -7.29 4.94 -16.17
CA PHE A 396 -7.05 3.53 -16.41
C PHE A 396 -7.73 2.63 -15.38
N GLY A 397 -7.71 2.99 -14.10
CA GLY A 397 -8.41 2.27 -13.04
C GLY A 397 -9.91 2.19 -13.30
N LYS A 398 -10.53 3.29 -13.77
CA LYS A 398 -11.94 3.29 -14.16
C LYS A 398 -12.19 2.36 -15.34
N TYR A 399 -11.35 2.44 -16.38
CA TYR A 399 -11.45 1.53 -17.53
C TYR A 399 -11.37 0.05 -17.09
N LEU A 400 -10.45 -0.29 -16.18
CA LEU A 400 -10.34 -1.66 -15.67
C LEU A 400 -11.62 -2.09 -14.96
N GLN A 401 -12.19 -1.26 -14.08
CA GLN A 401 -13.46 -1.58 -13.41
C GLN A 401 -14.58 -1.87 -14.40
N ASP A 402 -14.77 -0.97 -15.36
CA ASP A 402 -15.80 -1.13 -16.39
C ASP A 402 -15.58 -2.43 -17.19
N TYR A 403 -14.33 -2.71 -17.59
CA TYR A 403 -13.98 -3.91 -18.35
C TYR A 403 -14.27 -5.22 -17.58
N TYR A 404 -13.85 -5.33 -16.32
CA TYR A 404 -14.10 -6.52 -15.52
C TYR A 404 -15.60 -6.75 -15.27
N ASN A 405 -16.34 -5.67 -15.00
CA ASN A 405 -17.78 -5.72 -14.75
C ASN A 405 -18.56 -6.15 -15.99
N GLU A 406 -18.31 -5.52 -17.15
CA GLU A 406 -18.97 -5.87 -18.41
C GLU A 406 -18.70 -7.31 -18.83
N LYS A 407 -17.46 -7.78 -18.64
CA LYS A 407 -17.04 -9.12 -19.06
C LYS A 407 -17.27 -10.19 -17.99
N LYS A 408 -17.79 -9.82 -16.81
CA LYS A 408 -18.02 -10.71 -15.67
C LYS A 408 -16.79 -11.52 -15.28
N ILE A 409 -15.61 -10.87 -15.30
CA ILE A 409 -14.34 -11.49 -14.93
C ILE A 409 -14.11 -11.22 -13.44
N GLN A 410 -13.70 -12.24 -12.68
CA GLN A 410 -13.26 -12.04 -11.31
C GLN A 410 -11.84 -11.49 -11.28
N GLY A 411 -11.64 -10.37 -10.59
CA GLY A 411 -10.36 -9.65 -10.55
C GLY A 411 -9.77 -9.52 -9.17
N LEU A 412 -8.44 -9.55 -9.10
CA LEU A 412 -7.67 -9.12 -7.93
C LEU A 412 -6.60 -8.12 -8.39
N ILE A 413 -6.68 -6.88 -7.91
CA ILE A 413 -5.70 -5.85 -8.23
C ILE A 413 -4.99 -5.47 -6.93
N SER A 414 -3.66 -5.54 -6.86
CA SER A 414 -2.94 -4.90 -5.76
C SER A 414 -2.51 -3.49 -6.11
N THR A 415 -2.54 -2.60 -5.13
CA THR A 415 -2.15 -1.20 -5.32
C THR A 415 -1.51 -0.60 -4.07
N HIS A 416 -0.64 0.39 -4.28
CA HIS A 416 -0.18 1.35 -3.29
C HIS A 416 -0.68 2.78 -3.59
N SER A 417 -1.53 2.96 -4.62
CA SER A 417 -2.06 4.25 -5.03
C SER A 417 -3.39 4.59 -4.36
N ALA A 418 -3.43 5.77 -3.76
CA ALA A 418 -4.68 6.37 -3.26
C ALA A 418 -5.68 6.66 -4.38
N GLU A 419 -5.24 6.95 -5.61
CA GLU A 419 -6.13 7.15 -6.76
C GLU A 419 -6.85 5.87 -7.16
N MET A 420 -6.18 4.72 -7.10
CA MET A 420 -6.81 3.43 -7.37
C MET A 420 -7.84 3.07 -6.30
N VAL A 421 -7.52 3.36 -5.03
CA VAL A 421 -8.46 3.17 -3.92
C VAL A 421 -9.69 4.06 -4.11
N ARG A 422 -9.54 5.36 -4.45
CA ARG A 422 -10.66 6.29 -4.69
C ARG A 422 -11.73 5.78 -5.64
N LEU A 423 -11.37 4.93 -6.59
CA LEU A 423 -12.29 4.44 -7.61
C LEU A 423 -13.13 3.25 -7.14
N THR A 424 -12.72 2.53 -6.09
CA THR A 424 -13.38 1.26 -5.72
C THR A 424 -14.50 1.44 -4.72
N GLU A 425 -15.48 0.55 -4.70
CA GLU A 425 -16.42 0.53 -3.57
C GLU A 425 -15.77 -0.03 -2.31
N LEU A 426 -16.21 0.43 -1.13
CA LEU A 426 -15.74 -0.06 0.16
C LEU A 426 -15.86 -1.59 0.29
N LYS A 427 -16.94 -2.20 -0.21
CA LYS A 427 -17.15 -3.66 -0.18
C LYS A 427 -16.11 -4.45 -0.98
N ASN A 428 -15.45 -3.79 -1.95
CA ASN A 428 -14.46 -4.40 -2.84
C ASN A 428 -13.01 -4.19 -2.34
N LEU A 429 -12.81 -3.41 -1.26
CA LEU A 429 -11.49 -3.03 -0.75
C LEU A 429 -10.99 -3.95 0.36
N ARG A 430 -9.79 -4.51 0.20
CA ARG A 430 -9.08 -5.33 1.18
C ARG A 430 -7.79 -4.61 1.52
N VAL A 431 -7.56 -4.31 2.79
CA VAL A 431 -6.43 -3.48 3.23
C VAL A 431 -5.42 -4.31 4.02
N SER A 432 -4.23 -4.50 3.47
CA SER A 432 -3.13 -5.20 4.14
C SER A 432 -2.26 -4.20 4.90
N ARG A 433 -2.12 -4.38 6.22
CA ARG A 433 -1.31 -3.49 7.08
C ARG A 433 -0.38 -4.28 7.98
N PRO A 434 0.85 -3.79 8.20
CA PRO A 434 1.74 -4.36 9.20
C PRO A 434 1.18 -4.11 10.61
N VAL A 435 1.20 -5.13 11.47
CA VAL A 435 0.93 -5.01 12.91
C VAL A 435 2.25 -4.75 13.64
N ASP A 436 3.30 -5.47 13.26
CA ASP A 436 4.67 -5.25 13.68
C ASP A 436 5.64 -5.48 12.49
N HIS A 437 6.95 -5.50 12.71
CA HIS A 437 7.93 -5.72 11.64
C HIS A 437 7.86 -7.12 10.99
N LEU A 438 7.28 -8.09 11.68
CA LEU A 438 7.23 -9.52 11.35
C LEU A 438 5.82 -10.02 11.03
N GLU A 439 4.78 -9.25 11.34
CA GLU A 439 3.38 -9.64 11.21
C GLU A 439 2.55 -8.60 10.45
N SER A 440 1.61 -9.06 9.64
CA SER A 440 0.67 -8.23 8.88
C SER A 440 -0.72 -8.84 8.93
N LYS A 441 -1.74 -7.98 8.83
CA LYS A 441 -3.15 -8.35 8.84
C LYS A 441 -3.89 -7.80 7.64
N ILE A 442 -4.92 -8.53 7.21
CA ILE A 442 -5.80 -8.12 6.11
C ILE A 442 -7.15 -7.71 6.68
N TYR A 443 -7.50 -6.45 6.45
CA TYR A 443 -8.77 -5.86 6.85
C TYR A 443 -9.73 -5.90 5.66
N ASP A 444 -10.72 -6.80 5.72
CA ASP A 444 -11.71 -7.00 4.66
C ASP A 444 -12.93 -6.09 4.86
N PHE A 445 -13.05 -5.05 4.04
CA PHE A 445 -14.15 -4.09 4.16
C PHE A 445 -15.51 -4.63 3.70
N SER A 446 -15.57 -5.80 3.04
CA SER A 446 -16.86 -6.46 2.79
C SER A 446 -17.50 -6.94 4.10
N LEU A 447 -16.70 -7.36 5.08
CA LEU A 447 -17.17 -7.74 6.42
C LEU A 447 -17.59 -6.49 7.20
N PHE A 448 -16.80 -5.42 7.08
CA PHE A 448 -17.12 -4.12 7.66
C PHE A 448 -18.47 -3.57 7.15
N LYS A 449 -18.67 -3.53 5.83
CA LYS A 449 -19.94 -3.03 5.24
C LYS A 449 -21.14 -3.90 5.64
N ARG A 450 -20.95 -5.23 5.77
CA ARG A 450 -21.99 -6.13 6.30
C ARG A 450 -22.36 -5.83 7.76
N LYS A 451 -21.40 -5.45 8.60
CA LYS A 451 -21.64 -5.06 10.00
C LYS A 451 -22.45 -3.74 10.10
N ILE A 452 -22.27 -2.82 9.14
CA ILE A 452 -22.84 -1.47 9.18
C ILE A 452 -24.16 -1.33 8.43
N ARG A 453 -24.53 -2.28 7.55
CA ARG A 453 -25.77 -2.28 6.76
C ARG A 453 -27.09 -2.05 7.55
N GLY A 454 -27.08 -2.16 8.87
CA GLY A 454 -28.22 -1.83 9.73
C GLY A 454 -28.43 -0.33 10.02
N ASP A 455 -27.43 0.52 9.77
CA ASP A 455 -27.49 1.96 10.01
C ASP A 455 -27.39 2.72 8.68
N ILE A 456 -28.55 3.12 8.15
CA ILE A 456 -28.69 3.85 6.88
C ILE A 456 -27.89 5.17 6.90
N THR A 457 -27.75 5.82 8.06
CA THR A 457 -27.05 7.10 8.16
C THR A 457 -25.53 6.93 8.09
N LEU A 458 -25.01 5.85 8.67
CA LEU A 458 -23.60 5.49 8.58
C LEU A 458 -23.26 4.94 7.19
N ASP A 459 -24.09 4.08 6.60
CA ASP A 459 -23.84 3.52 5.27
C ASP A 459 -23.73 4.62 4.21
N ASN A 460 -24.69 5.56 4.20
CA ASN A 460 -24.65 6.73 3.31
C ASN A 460 -23.44 7.65 3.59
N PHE A 461 -23.05 7.79 4.86
CA PHE A 461 -21.86 8.57 5.21
C PHE A 461 -20.60 7.91 4.65
N TYR A 462 -20.46 6.59 4.80
CA TYR A 462 -19.29 5.85 4.31
C TYR A 462 -19.16 5.88 2.79
N ASP A 463 -20.27 5.88 2.06
CA ASP A 463 -20.24 6.01 0.60
C ASP A 463 -19.72 7.39 0.15
N TRP A 464 -20.11 8.50 0.81
CA TRP A 464 -19.54 9.84 0.54
C TRP A 464 -18.11 10.01 1.08
N PHE A 465 -17.88 9.53 2.31
CA PHE A 465 -16.59 9.61 2.99
C PHE A 465 -15.48 8.89 2.23
N TYR A 466 -15.83 7.83 1.49
CA TYR A 466 -14.89 7.10 0.66
C TYR A 466 -14.15 7.98 -0.35
N GLU A 467 -14.85 8.98 -0.91
CA GLU A 467 -14.27 9.89 -1.91
C GLU A 467 -13.30 10.91 -1.29
N ILE A 468 -13.47 11.25 -0.01
CA ILE A 468 -12.80 12.38 0.65
C ILE A 468 -11.91 11.91 1.80
N GLY A 469 -10.61 11.79 1.55
CA GLY A 469 -9.57 11.56 2.57
C GLY A 469 -9.47 10.13 3.12
N PHE A 470 -10.49 9.27 2.95
CA PHE A 470 -10.41 7.85 3.29
C PHE A 470 -9.22 7.10 2.65
N PRO A 471 -8.92 7.30 1.35
CA PRO A 471 -7.79 6.64 0.70
C PRO A 471 -6.45 6.97 1.35
N ASP A 472 -6.30 8.19 1.87
CA ASP A 472 -5.07 8.59 2.56
C ASP A 472 -4.97 7.89 3.93
N ILE A 473 -6.10 7.68 4.62
CA ILE A 473 -6.16 6.89 5.86
C ILE A 473 -5.72 5.44 5.63
N VAL A 474 -6.12 4.82 4.51
CA VAL A 474 -5.80 3.42 4.19
C VAL A 474 -4.29 3.16 4.22
N PHE A 475 -3.49 4.11 3.77
CA PHE A 475 -2.02 3.99 3.71
C PHE A 475 -1.29 4.59 4.91
N ALA A 476 -1.99 5.26 5.83
CA ALA A 476 -1.34 6.02 6.88
C ALA A 476 -0.88 5.20 8.09
N ASP A 477 0.25 5.59 8.66
CA ASP A 477 0.76 5.09 9.94
C ASP A 477 0.08 5.77 11.13
N ARG A 478 -0.31 7.04 10.93
CA ARG A 478 -0.96 7.91 11.92
C ARG A 478 -2.00 8.79 11.21
N VAL A 479 -3.08 9.11 11.91
CA VAL A 479 -4.11 10.03 11.39
C VAL A 479 -4.20 11.26 12.29
N ILE A 480 -4.29 12.44 11.69
CA ILE A 480 -4.62 13.68 12.39
C ILE A 480 -5.93 14.21 11.81
N LEU A 481 -6.97 14.21 12.65
CA LEU A 481 -8.27 14.81 12.38
C LEU A 481 -8.27 16.24 12.94
N TYR A 482 -8.64 17.22 12.11
CA TYR A 482 -8.64 18.64 12.49
C TYR A 482 -9.85 19.39 11.91
N GLU A 483 -10.09 20.62 12.39
CA GLU A 483 -11.28 21.38 12.02
C GLU A 483 -11.15 22.17 10.70
N GLY A 484 -10.06 22.93 10.51
CA GLY A 484 -9.90 23.86 9.38
C GLY A 484 -8.50 23.93 8.76
N ASP A 485 -8.37 24.79 7.75
CA ASP A 485 -7.10 24.99 7.02
C ASP A 485 -6.01 25.65 7.88
N THR A 486 -6.40 26.46 8.87
CA THR A 486 -5.50 27.08 9.85
C THR A 486 -4.71 26.02 10.62
N GLU A 487 -5.41 25.02 11.17
CA GLU A 487 -4.79 23.87 11.87
C GLU A 487 -3.89 23.08 10.92
N ARG A 488 -4.35 22.82 9.69
CA ARG A 488 -3.60 22.06 8.69
C ARG A 488 -2.24 22.69 8.39
N LEU A 489 -2.21 24.00 8.13
CA LEU A 489 -0.98 24.74 7.85
C LEU A 489 -0.03 24.70 9.05
N PHE A 490 -0.58 24.95 10.24
CA PHE A 490 0.18 24.98 11.48
C PHE A 490 0.84 23.63 11.79
N ILE A 491 0.05 22.55 11.78
CA ILE A 491 0.52 21.19 12.10
C ILE A 491 1.57 20.74 11.08
N ARG A 492 1.35 21.00 9.78
CA ARG A 492 2.33 20.63 8.74
C ARG A 492 3.67 21.33 8.95
N LYS A 493 3.66 22.59 9.38
CA LYS A 493 4.89 23.33 9.69
C LYS A 493 5.53 22.84 10.99
N LEU A 494 4.77 22.54 12.03
CA LEU A 494 5.28 21.97 13.28
C LEU A 494 6.04 20.66 13.07
N LEU A 495 5.53 19.79 12.20
CA LEU A 495 6.16 18.50 11.91
C LEU A 495 7.50 18.61 11.16
N THR A 496 7.90 19.83 10.73
CA THR A 496 9.24 20.09 10.19
C THR A 496 10.28 20.39 11.28
N LEU A 497 9.85 20.59 12.53
CA LEU A 497 10.74 20.87 13.66
C LEU A 497 11.41 19.59 14.17
N ASP A 498 12.66 19.71 14.62
CA ASP A 498 13.45 18.58 15.15
C ASP A 498 12.75 17.83 16.28
N LYS A 499 11.97 18.55 17.11
CA LYS A 499 11.19 17.98 18.20
C LYS A 499 10.25 16.85 17.74
N PHE A 500 9.70 16.96 16.53
CA PHE A 500 8.74 16.01 15.97
C PHE A 500 9.32 15.21 14.79
N TYR A 501 10.65 15.13 14.68
CA TYR A 501 11.33 14.50 13.55
C TYR A 501 10.85 13.06 13.29
N GLU A 502 10.73 12.22 14.33
CA GLU A 502 10.26 10.83 14.18
C GLU A 502 8.83 10.75 13.66
N LEU A 503 7.95 11.64 14.11
CA LEU A 503 6.58 11.71 13.64
C LEU A 503 6.52 12.21 12.18
N GLY A 504 7.36 13.18 11.82
CA GLY A 504 7.50 13.68 10.45
C GLY A 504 7.99 12.64 9.42
N GLN A 505 8.68 11.58 9.86
CA GLN A 505 9.09 10.46 8.99
C GLN A 505 7.98 9.42 8.75
N LYS A 506 6.89 9.45 9.53
CA LYS A 506 5.75 8.54 9.37
C LYS A 506 4.79 9.07 8.30
N TYR A 507 4.05 8.17 7.63
CA TYR A 507 2.98 8.60 6.73
C TYR A 507 1.77 9.06 7.55
N ILE A 508 1.52 10.37 7.58
CA ILE A 508 0.39 10.96 8.31
C ILE A 508 -0.73 11.31 7.33
N ALA A 509 -1.93 10.78 7.58
CA ALA A 509 -3.14 11.24 6.91
C ALA A 509 -3.70 12.47 7.63
N TYR A 510 -3.89 13.55 6.87
CA TYR A 510 -4.44 14.81 7.34
C TYR A 510 -5.89 14.91 6.87
N VAL A 511 -6.83 14.81 7.80
CA VAL A 511 -8.25 14.72 7.46
C VAL A 511 -9.02 15.86 8.14
N GLN A 512 -9.58 16.74 7.31
CA GLN A 512 -10.43 17.82 7.79
C GLN A 512 -11.84 17.28 8.05
N VAL A 513 -12.29 17.38 9.31
CA VAL A 513 -13.60 16.85 9.75
C VAL A 513 -14.55 17.92 10.28
N GLY A 514 -14.08 19.17 10.37
CA GLY A 514 -14.80 20.26 11.04
C GLY A 514 -15.11 19.94 12.51
N GLY A 515 -15.92 20.77 13.16
CA GLY A 515 -16.27 20.61 14.58
C GLY A 515 -17.32 19.51 14.89
N ALA A 516 -17.76 18.73 13.89
CA ALA A 516 -18.90 17.83 14.05
C ALA A 516 -18.72 16.39 13.62
N TYR A 517 -17.82 16.06 12.68
CA TYR A 517 -17.86 14.75 12.01
C TYR A 517 -16.79 13.76 12.45
N ALA A 518 -15.86 14.16 13.34
CA ALA A 518 -14.73 13.31 13.72
C ALA A 518 -15.15 11.94 14.29
N HIS A 519 -16.23 11.90 15.07
CA HIS A 519 -16.78 10.68 15.66
C HIS A 519 -17.18 9.60 14.63
N LYS A 520 -17.53 9.99 13.40
CA LYS A 520 -17.94 9.05 12.34
C LYS A 520 -16.79 8.20 11.81
N TYR A 521 -15.55 8.60 12.09
CA TYR A 521 -14.35 7.89 11.66
C TYR A 521 -13.97 6.76 12.60
N ASN A 522 -14.57 6.71 13.81
CA ASN A 522 -14.21 5.76 14.86
C ASN A 522 -14.26 4.31 14.40
N GLU A 523 -15.36 3.89 13.77
CA GLU A 523 -15.51 2.49 13.35
C GLU A 523 -14.41 2.06 12.36
N VAL A 524 -14.00 2.94 11.44
CA VAL A 524 -12.93 2.66 10.47
C VAL A 524 -11.56 2.67 11.15
N ILE A 525 -11.31 3.64 12.03
CA ILE A 525 -10.04 3.77 12.76
C ILE A 525 -9.81 2.55 13.67
N GLU A 526 -10.86 2.14 14.40
CA GLU A 526 -10.86 0.96 15.25
C GLU A 526 -10.70 -0.31 14.42
N PHE A 527 -11.41 -0.41 13.28
CA PHE A 527 -11.29 -1.53 12.37
C PHE A 527 -9.87 -1.69 11.82
N LEU A 528 -9.24 -0.61 11.35
CA LEU A 528 -7.88 -0.62 10.81
C LEU A 528 -6.78 -0.57 11.88
N LYS A 529 -7.15 -0.36 13.15
CA LYS A 529 -6.27 -0.18 14.31
C LYS A 529 -5.20 0.91 14.11
N ILE A 530 -5.63 2.09 13.66
CA ILE A 530 -4.72 3.22 13.38
C ILE A 530 -4.71 4.20 14.55
N LYS A 531 -3.52 4.55 15.03
CA LYS A 531 -3.40 5.57 16.07
C LYS A 531 -3.75 6.95 15.50
N THR A 532 -4.75 7.60 16.09
CA THR A 532 -5.39 8.81 15.58
C THR A 532 -5.46 9.90 16.63
N LEU A 533 -5.02 11.10 16.25
CA LEU A 533 -5.16 12.31 17.05
C LEU A 533 -6.31 13.15 16.48
N ILE A 534 -7.22 13.59 17.34
CA ILE A 534 -8.31 14.52 17.01
C ILE A 534 -8.01 15.84 17.70
N LEU A 535 -7.78 16.88 16.90
CA LEU A 535 -7.59 18.25 17.38
C LEU A 535 -8.87 19.03 17.10
N THR A 536 -9.44 19.61 18.14
CA THR A 536 -10.74 20.29 18.07
C THR A 536 -10.78 21.47 19.02
N ASP A 537 -11.54 22.49 18.63
CA ASP A 537 -11.77 23.68 19.44
C ASP A 537 -12.78 23.41 20.57
N LEU A 538 -12.55 24.06 21.71
CA LEU A 538 -13.45 23.94 22.87
C LEU A 538 -14.82 24.56 22.59
N ASP A 539 -14.86 25.63 21.80
CA ASP A 539 -16.05 26.18 21.16
C ASP A 539 -17.24 26.39 22.12
N TYR A 540 -16.99 26.92 23.32
CA TYR A 540 -18.02 27.26 24.31
C TYR A 540 -18.84 28.50 23.89
N LYS A 541 -19.94 28.79 24.61
CA LYS A 541 -20.89 29.87 24.23
C LYS A 541 -20.20 31.23 24.07
N LYS A 542 -20.52 31.95 22.99
CA LYS A 542 -19.99 33.29 22.66
C LYS A 542 -20.29 34.34 23.74
N SER A 543 -21.35 34.15 24.53
CA SER A 543 -21.78 35.07 25.59
C SER A 543 -20.97 34.96 26.89
N ALA A 544 -20.12 33.95 27.05
CA ALA A 544 -19.36 33.76 28.30
C ALA A 544 -18.07 34.59 28.27
N THR A 545 -18.08 35.80 28.84
CA THR A 545 -16.95 36.75 28.77
C THR A 545 -16.06 36.78 30.02
N THR A 546 -16.50 36.18 31.13
CA THR A 546 -15.69 36.07 32.35
C THR A 546 -15.19 34.64 32.57
N LYS A 547 -14.11 34.47 33.34
CA LYS A 547 -13.54 33.15 33.66
C LYS A 547 -14.58 32.22 34.30
N GLU A 548 -15.39 32.74 35.22
CA GLU A 548 -16.44 31.96 35.90
C GLU A 548 -17.56 31.52 34.94
N ASP A 549 -17.95 32.41 34.01
CA ASP A 549 -18.97 32.09 33.01
C ASP A 549 -18.47 31.06 32.01
N ILE A 550 -17.17 31.08 31.67
CA ILE A 550 -16.56 30.11 30.76
C ILE A 550 -16.59 28.71 31.38
N ILE A 551 -16.14 28.58 32.63
CA ILE A 551 -16.09 27.29 33.35
C ILE A 551 -17.49 26.65 33.43
N LYS A 552 -18.53 27.47 33.68
CA LYS A 552 -19.93 27.03 33.72
C LYS A 552 -20.58 26.87 32.34
N SER A 553 -19.94 27.41 31.29
CA SER A 553 -20.48 27.33 29.93
C SER A 553 -20.40 25.90 29.42
N LYS A 554 -21.36 25.55 28.56
CA LYS A 554 -21.37 24.30 27.81
C LYS A 554 -20.62 24.47 26.48
N THR A 555 -19.98 23.39 26.02
CA THR A 555 -19.39 23.36 24.68
C THR A 555 -20.49 23.27 23.60
N THR A 556 -20.28 23.96 22.48
CA THR A 556 -21.12 23.82 21.28
C THR A 556 -20.51 22.85 20.25
N ASN A 557 -19.29 22.37 20.51
CA ASN A 557 -18.58 21.44 19.64
C ASN A 557 -19.22 20.05 19.69
N ALA A 558 -19.74 19.58 18.54
CA ALA A 558 -20.47 18.33 18.48
C ALA A 558 -19.54 17.11 18.67
N THR A 559 -18.29 17.18 18.21
CA THR A 559 -17.29 16.14 18.44
C THR A 559 -17.06 15.93 19.95
N LEU A 560 -16.75 17.00 20.70
CA LEU A 560 -16.53 16.91 22.16
C LEU A 560 -17.76 16.38 22.90
N ASN A 561 -18.95 16.90 22.57
CA ASN A 561 -20.21 16.44 23.16
C ASN A 561 -20.41 14.93 23.00
N GLN A 562 -20.09 14.37 21.84
CA GLN A 562 -20.29 12.94 21.58
C GLN A 562 -19.28 12.05 22.29
N TYR A 563 -17.98 12.38 22.24
CA TYR A 563 -16.96 11.60 22.94
C TYR A 563 -17.16 11.65 24.46
N PHE A 564 -17.48 12.83 25.00
CA PHE A 564 -17.79 12.95 26.42
C PHE A 564 -19.02 12.13 26.81
N ASN A 565 -20.08 12.15 25.98
CA ASN A 565 -21.25 11.33 26.20
C ASN A 565 -20.93 9.82 26.15
N LYS A 566 -20.04 9.38 25.26
CA LYS A 566 -19.57 7.98 25.20
C LYS A 566 -18.78 7.59 26.46
N SER A 567 -18.06 8.52 27.07
CA SER A 567 -17.25 8.28 28.29
C SER A 567 -18.08 8.34 29.59
N LYS A 568 -18.91 9.37 29.76
CA LYS A 568 -19.61 9.70 31.03
C LYS A 568 -21.14 9.64 30.96
N GLY A 569 -21.73 9.45 29.77
CA GLY A 569 -23.20 9.42 29.59
C GLY A 569 -23.87 10.80 29.63
N ILE A 570 -23.10 11.88 29.57
CA ILE A 570 -23.61 13.27 29.61
C ILE A 570 -23.55 13.88 28.21
N LYS A 571 -24.70 14.36 27.72
CA LYS A 571 -24.81 14.88 26.34
C LYS A 571 -24.17 16.24 26.09
N THR A 572 -24.08 17.10 27.12
CA THR A 572 -23.57 18.46 26.99
C THR A 572 -22.72 18.82 28.21
N PRO A 573 -21.42 18.50 28.21
CA PRO A 573 -20.54 18.84 29.31
C PRO A 573 -20.32 20.34 29.45
N THR A 574 -19.99 20.76 30.67
CA THR A 574 -19.41 22.07 30.95
C THR A 574 -17.92 22.09 30.64
N VAL A 575 -17.34 23.28 30.51
CA VAL A 575 -15.88 23.43 30.32
C VAL A 575 -15.11 22.85 31.52
N GLU A 576 -15.64 23.01 32.74
CA GLU A 576 -15.05 22.41 33.95
C GLU A 576 -14.93 20.89 33.84
N GLU A 577 -16.02 20.23 33.44
CA GLU A 577 -16.08 18.78 33.26
C GLU A 577 -15.11 18.31 32.16
N LEU A 578 -14.99 19.06 31.07
CA LEU A 578 -14.04 18.77 29.99
C LEU A 578 -12.59 18.90 30.45
N TYR A 579 -12.26 19.90 31.27
CA TYR A 579 -10.91 20.05 31.83
C TYR A 579 -10.57 18.88 32.75
N SER A 580 -11.45 18.52 33.68
CA SER A 580 -11.23 17.35 34.53
C SER A 580 -11.12 16.05 33.73
N TRP A 581 -11.89 15.93 32.65
CA TRP A 581 -11.87 14.77 31.76
C TRP A 581 -10.52 14.61 31.04
N LYS A 582 -9.93 15.71 30.58
CA LYS A 582 -8.57 15.73 30.01
C LYS A 582 -7.50 15.45 31.08
N GLU A 583 -7.58 16.09 32.24
CA GLU A 583 -6.61 15.93 33.35
C GLU A 583 -6.56 14.48 33.88
N ASN A 584 -7.68 13.77 33.85
CA ASN A 584 -7.77 12.36 34.24
C ASN A 584 -7.32 11.37 33.14
N GLY A 585 -6.97 11.85 31.93
CA GLY A 585 -6.60 11.02 30.79
C GLY A 585 -7.77 10.22 30.19
N GLU A 586 -9.01 10.59 30.52
CA GLU A 586 -10.22 9.87 30.10
C GLU A 586 -10.66 10.24 28.67
N ASN A 587 -9.94 11.15 28.03
CA ASN A 587 -10.08 11.57 26.63
C ASN A 587 -9.34 10.66 25.63
N ILE A 588 -8.75 9.58 26.13
CA ILE A 588 -8.16 8.50 25.33
C ILE A 588 -9.20 7.38 25.17
N PHE A 589 -9.49 7.01 23.93
CA PHE A 589 -10.48 6.00 23.57
C PHE A 589 -9.86 4.80 22.86
N SER A 590 -10.67 3.74 22.80
CA SER A 590 -10.43 2.58 21.95
C SER A 590 -9.07 1.94 22.22
N GLU A 591 -8.84 1.61 23.51
CA GLU A 591 -7.60 0.97 24.01
C GLU A 591 -6.32 1.77 23.70
N GLY A 592 -6.40 3.10 23.63
CA GLY A 592 -5.25 3.96 23.34
C GLY A 592 -5.04 4.26 21.86
N LEU A 593 -6.00 3.94 20.99
CA LEU A 593 -5.92 4.26 19.56
C LEU A 593 -6.32 5.69 19.24
N ILE A 594 -7.24 6.29 19.98
CA ILE A 594 -7.79 7.62 19.66
C ILE A 594 -7.57 8.57 20.83
N LEU A 595 -6.91 9.71 20.59
CA LEU A 595 -6.83 10.81 21.54
C LEU A 595 -7.64 11.98 21.03
N VAL A 596 -8.61 12.45 21.82
CA VAL A 596 -9.32 13.70 21.55
C VAL A 596 -8.66 14.80 22.38
N ASN A 597 -7.95 15.70 21.72
CA ASN A 597 -7.25 16.80 22.39
C ASN A 597 -7.81 18.16 21.97
N PHE A 598 -7.89 19.06 22.94
CA PHE A 598 -8.51 20.38 22.86
C PHE A 598 -7.90 21.32 23.90
N GLN A 599 -8.22 22.61 23.84
CA GLN A 599 -7.72 23.63 24.77
C GLN A 599 -8.09 23.27 26.23
N GLY A 600 -7.09 23.17 27.11
CA GLY A 600 -7.23 22.94 28.54
C GLY A 600 -7.16 24.21 29.39
N LYS A 601 -6.91 24.06 30.70
CA LYS A 601 -6.72 25.19 31.62
C LYS A 601 -5.46 26.00 31.30
N GLU A 602 -4.42 25.34 30.79
CA GLU A 602 -3.13 25.95 30.45
C GLU A 602 -3.24 26.92 29.26
N GLU A 603 -4.22 26.70 28.38
CA GLU A 603 -4.57 27.61 27.27
C GLU A 603 -5.36 28.86 27.72
N ARG A 604 -5.39 29.16 29.02
CA ARG A 604 -5.91 30.41 29.60
C ARG A 604 -7.32 30.79 29.13
N PHE A 605 -8.21 29.79 29.10
CA PHE A 605 -9.62 29.90 28.72
C PHE A 605 -9.89 30.25 27.24
N SER A 606 -8.93 29.95 26.37
CA SER A 606 -9.09 30.15 24.91
C SER A 606 -10.18 29.25 24.33
N ARG A 607 -10.99 29.82 23.42
CA ARG A 607 -12.10 29.14 22.74
C ARG A 607 -11.68 28.45 21.45
N THR A 608 -10.73 29.05 20.74
CA THR A 608 -10.28 28.65 19.39
C THR A 608 -8.76 28.53 19.34
N LEU A 609 -8.22 27.91 18.29
CA LEU A 609 -6.78 27.82 18.06
C LEU A 609 -6.11 29.20 18.07
N GLU A 610 -6.62 30.18 17.34
CA GLU A 610 -5.96 31.49 17.21
C GLU A 610 -5.94 32.24 18.55
N GLU A 611 -7.00 32.11 19.35
CA GLU A 611 -7.02 32.64 20.72
C GLU A 611 -5.92 31.98 21.57
N ALA A 612 -5.74 30.66 21.49
CA ALA A 612 -4.74 29.94 22.25
C ALA A 612 -3.30 30.34 21.87
N MET A 613 -3.06 30.58 20.58
CA MET A 613 -1.76 31.03 20.06
C MET A 613 -1.40 32.42 20.60
N LEU A 614 -2.34 33.38 20.50
CA LEU A 614 -2.15 34.75 21.00
C LEU A 614 -2.02 34.77 22.54
N ALA A 615 -2.84 33.99 23.24
CA ALA A 615 -2.81 33.87 24.69
C ALA A 615 -1.47 33.30 25.21
N LYS A 616 -0.87 32.36 24.48
CA LYS A 616 0.46 31.83 24.81
C LYS A 616 1.57 32.85 24.54
N HIS A 617 1.54 33.52 23.39
CA HIS A 617 2.57 34.48 22.98
C HIS A 617 2.64 35.72 23.88
N TYR A 618 1.49 36.33 24.16
CA TYR A 618 1.42 37.56 24.96
C TYR A 618 1.34 37.33 26.47
N ASP A 619 1.38 36.08 26.89
CA ASP A 619 1.27 35.66 28.28
C ASP A 619 -0.03 36.05 29.01
N ILE A 620 -1.13 36.27 28.27
CA ILE A 620 -2.42 36.76 28.81
C ILE A 620 -3.59 35.80 28.55
N SER A 621 -4.69 35.95 29.30
CA SER A 621 -5.91 35.17 29.07
C SER A 621 -6.70 35.71 27.89
N ALA A 622 -7.45 34.85 27.20
CA ALA A 622 -8.27 35.23 26.05
C ALA A 622 -9.32 36.32 26.36
N VAL A 623 -9.68 36.46 27.65
CA VAL A 623 -10.64 37.46 28.18
C VAL A 623 -9.96 38.64 28.89
N THR A 624 -8.63 38.71 28.91
CA THR A 624 -7.92 39.86 29.49
C THR A 624 -8.11 41.08 28.59
N GLU A 625 -8.61 42.16 29.19
CA GLU A 625 -8.74 43.46 28.57
C GLU A 625 -7.38 44.16 28.45
N LYS A 626 -7.04 44.63 27.25
CA LYS A 626 -5.81 45.38 26.97
C LYS A 626 -6.10 46.56 26.05
N GLU A 627 -5.44 47.69 26.30
CA GLU A 627 -5.64 48.92 25.52
C GLU A 627 -5.33 48.72 24.03
N ARG A 628 -6.20 49.27 23.18
CA ARG A 628 -6.06 49.25 21.70
C ARG A 628 -4.70 49.73 21.21
N SER A 629 -4.16 50.81 21.78
CA SER A 629 -2.84 51.36 21.42
C SER A 629 -1.72 50.32 21.56
N LYS A 630 -1.73 49.56 22.65
CA LYS A 630 -0.76 48.49 22.91
C LYS A 630 -0.92 47.32 21.93
N TRP A 631 -2.13 46.98 21.52
CA TRP A 631 -2.37 45.98 20.48
C TRP A 631 -1.80 46.41 19.12
N VAL A 632 -1.90 47.70 18.77
CA VAL A 632 -1.33 48.23 17.53
C VAL A 632 0.20 48.19 17.56
N GLU A 633 0.81 48.52 18.70
CA GLU A 633 2.26 48.42 18.91
C GLU A 633 2.75 46.97 18.80
N ASP A 634 2.12 46.04 19.52
CA ASP A 634 2.48 44.62 19.50
C ASP A 634 2.32 44.01 18.11
N ARG A 635 1.22 44.34 17.39
CA ARG A 635 1.00 43.86 16.02
C ARG A 635 2.11 44.32 15.08
N LYS A 636 2.57 45.57 15.21
CA LYS A 636 3.66 46.12 14.41
C LYS A 636 5.01 45.49 14.77
N HIS A 637 5.25 45.29 16.07
CA HIS A 637 6.47 44.64 16.57
C HIS A 637 6.57 43.19 16.07
N ASP A 638 5.48 42.43 16.20
CA ASP A 638 5.44 41.00 15.87
C ASP A 638 5.18 40.74 14.37
N GLN A 639 4.83 41.78 13.60
CA GLN A 639 4.49 41.70 12.17
C GLN A 639 3.37 40.69 11.87
N LEU A 640 2.44 40.53 12.82
CA LEU A 640 1.29 39.63 12.69
C LEU A 640 0.15 40.28 11.91
N ARG A 641 -0.55 39.49 11.10
CA ARG A 641 -1.72 39.93 10.33
C ARG A 641 -3.02 39.54 11.05
N TYR A 642 -3.48 40.41 11.96
CA TYR A 642 -4.80 40.30 12.60
C TYR A 642 -5.55 41.64 12.64
N THR A 643 -6.88 41.57 12.63
CA THR A 643 -7.78 42.73 12.60
C THR A 643 -8.06 43.21 14.01
N ILE A 644 -7.74 44.47 14.29
CA ILE A 644 -8.08 45.15 15.54
C ILE A 644 -9.38 45.93 15.32
N PRO A 645 -10.45 45.70 16.11
CA PRO A 645 -11.72 46.40 15.98
C PRO A 645 -11.58 47.94 15.99
N GLN A 646 -12.39 48.63 15.19
CA GLN A 646 -12.59 50.09 15.25
C GLN A 646 -13.99 50.40 15.80
N SER A 647 -14.16 51.47 16.58
CA SER A 647 -15.48 51.86 17.07
C SER A 647 -16.33 52.49 15.96
N HIS A 648 -17.54 51.95 15.76
CA HIS A 648 -18.49 52.52 14.80
C HIS A 648 -19.05 53.87 15.31
N LYS A 649 -18.79 54.95 14.56
CA LYS A 649 -19.84 55.91 14.21
C LYS A 649 -20.39 55.53 12.82
N LYS A 650 -21.72 55.50 12.70
CA LYS A 650 -22.45 55.18 11.47
C LYS A 650 -22.07 56.09 10.28
N SER A 651 -21.76 55.50 9.14
CA SER A 651 -22.43 55.77 7.86
C SER A 651 -22.24 54.58 6.93
N GLU A 652 -23.34 54.16 6.29
CA GLU A 652 -23.30 53.30 5.09
C GLU A 652 -22.48 54.00 4.01
N THR A 653 -21.75 53.20 3.21
CA THR A 653 -20.71 53.56 2.22
C THR A 653 -19.33 53.83 2.82
N ASP A 654 -18.51 52.77 2.93
CA ASP A 654 -17.14 52.71 2.42
C ASP A 654 -16.53 51.34 2.80
N GLU A 655 -16.77 50.33 1.93
CA GLU A 655 -15.89 49.16 1.82
C GLU A 655 -14.71 49.59 0.95
N ILE A 656 -13.62 50.05 1.56
CA ILE A 656 -12.31 50.09 0.91
C ILE A 656 -11.30 49.49 1.88
N ASP A 657 -10.76 48.34 1.48
CA ASP A 657 -9.62 47.66 2.08
C ASP A 657 -8.43 48.62 2.18
N ASP A 658 -7.95 48.85 3.40
CA ASP A 658 -6.79 49.69 3.71
C ASP A 658 -5.44 49.02 3.34
N TRP A 659 -5.46 48.10 2.36
CA TRP A 659 -4.29 47.36 1.85
C TRP A 659 -4.14 47.39 0.33
N GLU A 660 -4.97 48.12 -0.42
CA GLU A 660 -4.80 48.26 -1.87
C GLU A 660 -3.88 49.42 -2.33
N LEU A 661 -3.24 50.14 -1.41
CA LEU A 661 -2.41 51.32 -1.76
C LEU A 661 -0.89 51.11 -1.73
N GLU A 662 -0.38 49.95 -1.32
CA GLU A 662 1.07 49.67 -1.37
C GLU A 662 1.50 48.67 -2.46
N ASP A 663 0.59 47.90 -3.06
CA ASP A 663 0.94 46.87 -4.08
C ASP A 663 0.63 47.26 -5.54
N LYS A 664 0.18 48.49 -5.83
CA LYS A 664 -0.09 48.94 -7.22
C LYS A 664 1.11 49.55 -7.97
N ASN A 665 2.33 49.43 -7.46
CA ASN A 665 3.53 49.95 -8.14
C ASN A 665 4.52 48.88 -8.65
N ILE A 666 4.10 47.62 -8.76
CA ILE A 666 4.91 46.58 -9.40
C ILE A 666 4.03 45.82 -10.38
N ILE A 667 3.97 46.32 -11.61
CA ILE A 667 3.87 45.62 -12.91
C ILE A 667 3.51 46.72 -13.93
N GLN A 668 4.53 47.32 -14.54
CA GLN A 668 4.42 47.86 -15.89
C GLN A 668 5.56 47.29 -16.72
N GLU A 669 5.17 46.78 -17.88
CA GLU A 669 5.96 46.14 -18.91
C GLU A 669 7.18 47.00 -19.29
N THR A 670 8.32 46.35 -19.47
CA THR A 670 9.50 46.98 -20.10
C THR A 670 9.69 46.39 -21.49
N ASP A 671 9.32 47.17 -22.49
CA ASP A 671 9.92 47.13 -23.82
C ASP A 671 10.56 48.51 -24.10
N ILE A 672 11.89 48.50 -24.20
CA ILE A 672 12.74 49.23 -25.17
C ILE A 672 12.96 50.77 -25.03
N GLU A 673 14.28 51.09 -24.97
CA GLU A 673 15.03 52.28 -25.46
C GLU A 673 15.33 53.53 -24.60
N VAL A 674 16.55 53.50 -24.01
CA VAL A 674 17.69 54.45 -24.15
C VAL A 674 17.38 55.94 -24.47
N ASN A 675 17.61 56.85 -23.50
CA ASN A 675 18.70 57.87 -23.54
C ASN A 675 18.62 58.93 -22.42
N ASN A 676 19.77 59.11 -21.76
CA ASN A 676 20.44 60.34 -21.31
C ASN A 676 19.81 61.32 -20.28
N SER A 677 20.62 61.46 -19.22
CA SER A 677 21.19 62.69 -18.65
C SER A 677 20.44 63.46 -17.54
N THR A 678 21.13 63.47 -16.40
CA THR A 678 21.45 64.59 -15.49
C THR A 678 20.36 65.38 -14.77
N ASP A 679 20.61 65.47 -13.45
CA ASP A 679 20.48 66.61 -12.55
C ASP A 679 19.51 66.51 -11.36
N VAL A 680 20.15 66.27 -10.21
CA VAL A 680 20.07 67.01 -8.95
C VAL A 680 18.80 67.83 -8.72
N GLY A 681 18.01 67.39 -7.74
CA GLY A 681 16.95 68.19 -7.12
C GLY A 681 16.59 67.61 -5.76
N VAL A 682 17.35 67.98 -4.73
CA VAL A 682 16.96 67.82 -3.32
C VAL A 682 15.67 68.60 -3.10
N THR A 683 14.58 67.93 -2.72
CA THR A 683 13.42 68.61 -2.13
C THR A 683 12.97 67.87 -0.89
N THR A 684 13.24 68.53 0.24
CA THR A 684 12.77 68.26 1.59
C THR A 684 11.25 68.11 1.59
N ILE A 685 10.73 66.95 2.01
CA ILE A 685 9.32 66.81 2.38
C ILE A 685 9.23 67.04 3.89
N GLU A 686 8.65 68.19 4.23
CA GLU A 686 8.31 68.59 5.58
C GLU A 686 7.39 67.55 6.24
N GLN A 687 7.79 67.09 7.42
CA GLN A 687 6.92 66.42 8.37
C GLN A 687 5.82 67.41 8.77
N LYS A 688 4.58 67.16 8.32
CA LYS A 688 3.40 67.74 8.94
C LYS A 688 3.12 66.98 10.23
N GLU A 689 3.55 67.55 11.35
CA GLU A 689 2.98 67.29 12.66
C GLU A 689 1.49 67.64 12.63
N CYS A 690 0.63 66.61 12.62
CA CYS A 690 -0.74 66.75 13.08
C CYS A 690 -0.75 66.43 14.57
N ILE A 691 -0.70 67.50 15.37
CA ILE A 691 -1.12 67.49 16.77
C ILE A 691 -2.62 67.24 16.78
N ASP A 692 -3.03 66.01 17.09
CA ASP A 692 -4.41 65.73 17.48
C ASP A 692 -4.44 65.53 19.00
N ASN A 693 -4.76 66.61 19.70
CA ASN A 693 -5.06 66.60 21.13
C ASN A 693 -6.51 66.15 21.29
N GLY A 694 -6.70 64.85 21.44
CA GLY A 694 -7.93 64.25 21.93
C GLY A 694 -7.57 62.92 22.57
N GLU A 695 -7.78 62.79 23.87
CA GLU A 695 -7.76 61.50 24.55
C GLU A 695 -8.75 60.57 23.84
N GLU A 696 -8.26 59.68 22.97
CA GLU A 696 -9.04 58.51 22.56
C GLU A 696 -9.40 57.77 23.85
N PRO A 697 -10.68 57.45 24.10
CA PRO A 697 -11.04 56.66 25.27
C PRO A 697 -10.18 55.39 25.27
N SER A 698 -9.66 55.01 26.43
CA SER A 698 -8.90 53.77 26.61
C SER A 698 -9.79 52.57 26.29
N GLU A 699 -9.94 52.25 25.00
CA GLU A 699 -10.73 51.14 24.52
C GLU A 699 -9.97 49.86 24.85
N MET A 700 -10.51 49.15 25.82
CA MET A 700 -10.04 47.85 26.25
C MET A 700 -10.55 46.80 25.26
N ILE A 701 -9.61 46.10 24.61
CA ILE A 701 -9.89 45.05 23.63
C ILE A 701 -9.32 43.73 24.15
N THR A 702 -10.11 42.68 24.01
CA THR A 702 -9.71 41.31 24.35
C THR A 702 -9.17 40.56 23.12
N ILE A 703 -8.35 39.53 23.35
CA ILE A 703 -7.90 38.61 22.26
C ILE A 703 -9.11 38.06 21.49
N ARG A 704 -10.20 37.76 22.22
CA ARG A 704 -11.43 37.23 21.63
C ARG A 704 -12.06 38.17 20.60
N GLU A 705 -12.04 39.48 20.86
CA GLU A 705 -12.58 40.46 19.92
C GLU A 705 -11.71 40.59 18.67
N ILE A 706 -10.39 40.51 18.83
CA ILE A 706 -9.42 40.47 17.72
C ILE A 706 -9.67 39.25 16.83
N VAL A 707 -9.72 38.05 17.42
CA VAL A 707 -9.94 36.81 16.63
C VAL A 707 -11.32 36.82 15.96
N LYS A 708 -12.35 37.37 16.62
CA LYS A 708 -13.68 37.54 16.03
C LYS A 708 -13.65 38.44 14.79
N HIS A 709 -12.89 39.53 14.81
CA HIS A 709 -12.78 40.47 13.68
C HIS A 709 -11.78 39.99 12.60
N THR A 710 -10.88 39.07 12.97
CA THR A 710 -9.96 38.38 12.05
C THR A 710 -10.62 37.16 11.38
N GLY A 711 -11.92 36.92 11.61
CA GLY A 711 -12.63 35.71 11.16
C GLY A 711 -12.52 35.42 9.65
N ASN A 712 -12.45 36.45 8.80
CA ASN A 712 -12.31 36.30 7.34
C ASN A 712 -10.84 36.19 6.88
N SER A 713 -9.87 36.45 7.74
CA SER A 713 -8.42 36.50 7.44
C SER A 713 -7.59 35.58 8.36
N LYS A 714 -8.21 34.56 8.97
CA LYS A 714 -7.55 33.57 9.84
C LYS A 714 -6.37 32.87 9.16
N THR A 715 -6.49 32.58 7.87
CA THR A 715 -5.40 32.01 7.06
C THR A 715 -4.25 33.00 6.89
N ASP A 716 -4.52 34.30 6.70
CA ASP A 716 -3.48 35.32 6.59
C ASP A 716 -2.74 35.52 7.92
N PHE A 717 -3.48 35.46 9.03
CA PHE A 717 -2.88 35.39 10.35
C PHE A 717 -1.91 34.21 10.44
N MET A 718 -2.32 33.01 10.05
CA MET A 718 -1.46 31.82 10.09
C MET A 718 -0.23 31.95 9.19
N TYR A 719 -0.35 32.50 7.98
CA TYR A 719 0.80 32.79 7.13
C TYR A 719 1.77 33.76 7.80
N SER A 720 1.27 34.81 8.46
CA SER A 720 2.12 35.75 9.19
C SER A 720 2.87 35.09 10.36
N VAL A 721 2.25 34.14 11.06
CA VAL A 721 2.94 33.36 12.11
C VAL A 721 4.07 32.51 11.52
N ILE A 722 3.83 31.89 10.36
CA ILE A 722 4.80 31.03 9.70
C ILE A 722 5.97 31.83 9.11
N LEU A 723 5.69 32.94 8.44
CA LEU A 723 6.71 33.77 7.77
C LEU A 723 7.65 34.47 8.76
N ASN A 724 7.16 34.77 9.96
CA ASN A 724 7.95 35.43 11.01
C ASN A 724 8.56 34.44 12.02
N ASP A 725 8.60 33.13 11.71
CA ASP A 725 9.18 32.07 12.56
C ASP A 725 8.65 32.03 14.01
N MET A 726 7.40 32.44 14.23
CA MET A 726 6.77 32.49 15.56
C MET A 726 6.12 31.18 16.00
N ILE A 727 6.13 30.16 15.15
CA ILE A 727 5.45 28.86 15.36
C ILE A 727 5.77 28.23 16.71
N ILE A 728 7.05 28.20 17.12
CA ILE A 728 7.47 27.60 18.40
C ILE A 728 6.97 28.42 19.59
N ARG A 729 7.06 29.75 19.49
CA ARG A 729 6.61 30.66 20.56
C ARG A 729 5.10 30.61 20.76
N MET A 730 4.36 30.43 19.67
CA MET A 730 2.90 30.39 19.66
C MET A 730 2.30 28.97 19.76
N LEU A 731 3.11 27.91 19.88
CA LEU A 731 2.65 26.52 19.91
C LEU A 731 1.77 26.22 21.12
N PRO A 732 0.44 26.02 20.99
CA PRO A 732 -0.40 25.71 22.15
C PRO A 732 -0.04 24.36 22.78
N TYR A 733 -0.18 24.24 24.11
CA TYR A 733 0.23 23.04 24.84
C TYR A 733 -0.58 21.81 24.41
N TYR A 734 -1.89 21.94 24.18
CA TYR A 734 -2.72 20.83 23.74
C TYR A 734 -2.31 20.25 22.37
N ILE A 735 -1.80 21.07 21.45
CA ILE A 735 -1.28 20.56 20.16
C ILE A 735 0.04 19.83 20.40
N GLU A 736 0.92 20.42 21.19
CA GLU A 736 2.21 19.83 21.56
C GLU A 736 2.04 18.46 22.24
N GLU A 737 1.22 18.37 23.29
CA GLU A 737 0.86 17.13 23.98
C GLU A 737 0.26 16.09 23.03
N GLY A 738 -0.65 16.54 22.14
CA GLY A 738 -1.30 15.66 21.17
C GLY A 738 -0.32 15.04 20.19
N LEU A 739 0.61 15.85 19.66
CA LEU A 739 1.65 15.38 18.74
C LEU A 739 2.67 14.47 19.43
N GLU A 740 3.07 14.79 20.66
CA GLU A 740 3.94 13.92 21.47
C GLU A 740 3.29 12.57 21.74
N TRP A 741 2.01 12.55 22.11
CA TRP A 741 1.25 11.31 22.28
C TRP A 741 1.17 10.51 20.98
N LEU A 742 0.98 11.17 19.83
CA LEU A 742 0.89 10.50 18.53
C LEU A 742 2.22 9.90 18.07
N GLN A 743 3.34 10.52 18.48
CA GLN A 743 4.69 10.06 18.17
C GLN A 743 5.02 8.73 18.82
N GLN A 744 4.59 8.54 20.08
CA GLN A 744 4.65 7.26 20.81
C GLN A 744 3.96 6.14 20.02
#